data_AF-A0A4U5VTT6-F1
#
_entry.id   AF-A0A4U5VTT6-F1
#
_cell.length_a   1.000
_cell.length_b   1.000
_cell.length_c   1.000
_cell.angle_alpha   90.00
_cell.angle_beta   90.00
_cell.angle_gamma   90.00
#
_symmetry.space_group_name_H-M   'P 1'
#
loop_
_entity.id
_entity.type
_entity.pdbx_description
1 polymer ?
#
loop_
_entity_poly.entity_id
_entity_poly.type
_entity_poly.pdbx_seq_one_letter_code
_entity_poly.pdbx_strand_id
1 'polypeptide(L)'
;MMLITSNPYDYPFISQGEITVQSIDDTEELMATDSAIDILGFNTEEKVGIYKLTGAVMHNGNMKFKQKQREEQAEPDGTEVADKVAYLMGLNSADLLKALCYTRVKVGNEYVTKGQTPQQVNNAMGALSKAVYEKLFLWMVMRINQQLDTKLPRQHFIGVLDIAGFEIFEMNSLEQLCINFTNEKLQQFFNHHMFVLEQEEYKKEGIEWEFIDFGMDLAACIELIEKVHRLFMNSNIHINSRRTHFNAAHQLSSLQPMGFFSILEEECMFPKATDGSFKNKLYDQHLGKTSIFQKPKPCKGKVEAHFSLMHYAGTVDYNISGWLEKNKDPLNDTVVQLYQKASLKLLSQLFATYASADAADGSKKNFKKKGSSFQTVSALFRENLNKLMANLRSTHPHFVQCIIPNETKTPGSTDHHLVLHQLRCNGVLEGIRICRKGFPSRILYGDFRQRYRILNASAIPEGQFIDSKKASEKLLSSIDVDHAQYRFGYTKVFFKAGLLGLLEEMRDERLAVLMTRIQAVARGYVTRPRLKEMAKRREAVFIIQYNIRSFMNVKNWPWMRLFFKIKPLLRSAEAEKEMQTMKEEFARLREEFAKSEARRKELEEKMVMLVQEKNDLYLQIQAERENLCDAEERCEGLITSKIHLEAKVKEFSERMEEEEEINADVTAKKRKLEDECSELKRDIDDLELTITKLEGSLEQEKKVRADLERSRRKLEGDVKLSQETTKQLRNLQTQLKDTQVHLDEALHSQEDLKEQLAITERRNNLMTAENEEVMAALEQSERSRKLAEQELIDVSERIQLLHSQKTEADLTRLQSGMEDTVQEARNADDKAKKAIMDAAMMAEELKKEQDTSAHLERMKKNLEVTVKDLQQRLDEAEQMALKGGKKELHKLESRGEEEKKNVARLQDLVNKLQLKVKAYKRQCEEAEEQTSVNWAKFRKVQHELEEAEERADMAESQLNKLRAKRRRIEICKREV
;
A
#
# COMPACT_ATOMS: atom_id res chain seq x y z
N MET A 1 27.22 37.44 13.26
CA MET A 1 26.47 36.34 13.92
C MET A 1 26.36 35.07 13.08
N MET A 2 26.60 35.10 11.76
CA MET A 2 26.36 33.94 10.86
C MET A 2 27.63 33.38 10.19
N LEU A 3 28.80 33.98 10.44
CA LEU A 3 30.10 33.58 9.89
C LEU A 3 30.19 33.60 8.35
N ILE A 4 29.28 34.34 7.69
CA ILE A 4 29.21 34.48 6.24
C ILE A 4 30.15 35.56 5.70
N THR A 5 30.67 35.36 4.50
CA THR A 5 31.43 36.36 3.72
C THR A 5 30.50 37.06 2.72
N SER A 6 30.90 38.24 2.25
CA SER A 6 30.14 39.00 1.24
C SER A 6 30.38 38.54 -0.20
N ASN A 7 31.35 37.65 -0.41
CA ASN A 7 31.71 37.16 -1.74
C ASN A 7 30.95 35.86 -2.05
N PRO A 8 30.01 35.85 -3.02
CA PRO A 8 29.21 34.66 -3.32
C PRO A 8 30.05 33.49 -3.85
N TYR A 9 31.18 33.77 -4.49
CA TYR A 9 32.10 32.75 -4.99
C TYR A 9 32.81 31.94 -3.90
N ASP A 10 32.72 32.37 -2.63
CA ASP A 10 33.23 31.60 -1.50
C ASP A 10 32.36 30.36 -1.19
N TYR A 11 31.20 30.22 -1.85
CA TYR A 11 30.22 29.16 -1.59
C TYR A 11 29.96 28.29 -2.82
N PRO A 12 30.44 27.03 -2.87
CA PRO A 12 30.28 26.15 -4.03
C PRO A 12 28.83 25.82 -4.40
N PHE A 13 27.90 25.85 -3.43
CA PHE A 13 26.47 25.67 -3.71
C PHE A 13 25.83 26.88 -4.43
N ILE A 14 26.54 28.01 -4.51
CA ILE A 14 26.16 29.19 -5.31
C ILE A 14 26.99 29.16 -6.61
N SER A 15 26.82 28.11 -7.40
CA SER A 15 27.71 27.75 -8.51
C SER A 15 27.70 28.74 -9.69
N GLN A 16 26.65 29.55 -9.83
CA GLN A 16 26.53 30.54 -10.90
C GLN A 16 26.95 31.96 -10.48
N GLY A 17 27.41 32.15 -9.24
CA GLY A 17 27.82 33.46 -8.71
C GLY A 17 26.65 34.43 -8.52
N GLU A 18 26.91 35.72 -8.69
CA GLU A 18 25.91 36.78 -8.57
C GLU A 18 25.11 36.92 -9.87
N ILE A 19 23.89 36.38 -9.89
CA ILE A 19 22.93 36.61 -10.98
C ILE A 19 22.02 37.76 -10.57
N THR A 20 22.17 38.91 -11.23
CA THR A 20 21.28 40.05 -10.99
C THR A 20 19.95 39.84 -11.71
N VAL A 21 18.84 39.84 -10.97
CA VAL A 21 17.50 39.89 -11.56
C VAL A 21 17.09 41.35 -11.70
N GLN A 22 16.64 41.75 -12.90
CA GLN A 22 16.20 43.13 -13.13
C GLN A 22 15.04 43.47 -12.18
N SER A 23 15.15 44.61 -11.49
CA SER A 23 14.15 45.15 -10.55
C SER A 23 14.01 44.44 -9.20
N ILE A 24 14.93 43.55 -8.82
CA ILE A 24 14.95 42.92 -7.48
C ILE A 24 16.28 43.26 -6.80
N ASP A 25 16.21 43.79 -5.57
CA ASP A 25 17.37 44.01 -4.70
C ASP A 25 17.29 43.03 -3.51
N ASP A 26 18.23 42.09 -3.43
CA ASP A 26 18.30 41.08 -2.37
C ASP A 26 18.39 41.70 -0.97
N THR A 27 18.96 42.91 -0.84
CA THR A 27 19.08 43.61 0.44
C THR A 27 17.72 44.09 0.93
N GLU A 28 16.93 44.69 0.04
CA GLU A 28 15.58 45.16 0.38
C GLU A 28 14.64 43.96 0.61
N GLU A 29 14.75 42.90 -0.20
CA GLU A 29 13.97 41.67 -0.04
C GLU A 29 14.29 40.96 1.29
N LEU A 30 15.55 40.94 1.73
CA LEU A 30 15.91 40.39 3.04
C LEU A 30 15.26 41.19 4.18
N MET A 31 15.23 42.52 4.08
CA MET A 31 14.56 43.35 5.11
C MET A 31 13.04 43.17 5.09
N ALA A 32 12.44 43.08 3.90
CA ALA A 32 11.01 42.84 3.74
C ALA A 32 10.60 41.47 4.30
N THR A 33 11.38 40.42 4.01
CA THR A 33 11.14 39.06 4.52
C THR A 33 11.38 38.95 6.03
N ASP A 34 12.40 39.62 6.60
CA ASP A 34 12.59 39.68 8.06
C ASP A 34 11.40 40.33 8.77
N SER A 35 10.89 41.44 8.22
CA SER A 35 9.69 42.10 8.74
C SER A 35 8.44 41.21 8.60
N ALA A 36 8.32 40.43 7.53
CA ALA A 36 7.21 39.52 7.34
C ALA A 36 7.21 38.38 8.37
N ILE A 37 8.39 37.85 8.72
CA ILE A 37 8.57 36.83 9.77
C ILE A 37 8.09 37.39 11.12
N ASP A 38 8.41 38.64 11.44
CA ASP A 38 7.95 39.29 12.68
C ASP A 38 6.43 39.51 12.69
N ILE A 39 5.83 39.91 11.56
CA ILE A 39 4.37 40.08 11.43
C ILE A 39 3.62 38.74 11.61
N LEU A 40 4.18 37.65 11.10
CA LEU A 40 3.63 36.29 11.25
C LEU A 40 3.76 35.76 12.70
N GLY A 41 4.47 36.46 13.58
CA GLY A 41 4.57 36.13 15.00
C GLY A 41 5.61 35.08 15.34
N PHE A 42 6.62 34.88 14.50
CA PHE A 42 7.78 34.05 14.84
C PHE A 42 8.57 34.69 15.98
N ASN A 43 9.05 33.88 16.92
CA ASN A 43 9.86 34.43 18.00
C ASN A 43 11.31 34.70 17.54
N THR A 44 12.03 35.56 18.26
CA THR A 44 13.41 35.93 17.90
C THR A 44 14.36 34.72 17.88
N GLU A 45 14.16 33.71 18.74
CA GLU A 45 14.99 32.49 18.75
C GLU A 45 14.78 31.65 17.47
N GLU A 46 13.54 31.50 17.02
CA GLU A 46 13.14 30.80 15.80
C GLU A 46 13.70 31.53 14.57
N LYS A 47 13.57 32.86 14.53
CA LYS A 47 14.12 33.70 13.44
C LYS A 47 15.63 33.52 13.30
N VAL A 48 16.37 33.64 14.41
CA VAL A 48 17.82 33.39 14.42
C VAL A 48 18.14 31.94 14.06
N GLY A 49 17.32 30.98 14.50
CA GLY A 49 17.45 29.57 14.15
C GLY A 49 17.34 29.32 12.64
N ILE A 50 16.35 29.93 11.97
CA ILE A 50 16.16 29.85 10.50
C ILE A 50 17.42 30.33 9.81
N TYR A 51 17.88 31.55 10.13
CA TYR A 51 19.09 32.09 9.51
C TYR A 51 20.32 31.22 9.78
N LYS A 52 20.46 30.64 10.98
CA LYS A 52 21.63 29.83 11.36
C LYS A 52 21.70 28.56 10.53
N LEU A 53 20.56 27.91 10.33
CA LEU A 53 20.45 26.72 9.50
C LEU A 53 20.70 27.05 8.02
N THR A 54 20.14 28.14 7.50
CA THR A 54 20.39 28.58 6.12
C THR A 54 21.88 28.88 5.88
N GLY A 55 22.52 29.60 6.80
CA GLY A 55 23.97 29.85 6.73
C GLY A 55 24.80 28.58 6.86
N ALA A 56 24.39 27.61 7.69
CA ALA A 56 25.07 26.33 7.81
C ALA A 56 24.98 25.49 6.53
N VAL A 57 23.83 25.50 5.84
CA VAL A 57 23.64 24.85 4.53
C VAL A 57 24.61 25.42 3.49
N MET A 58 24.80 26.74 3.47
CA MET A 58 25.79 27.37 2.58
C MET A 58 27.21 26.91 2.91
N HIS A 59 27.61 26.92 4.18
CA HIS A 59 28.95 26.50 4.60
C HIS A 59 29.22 25.00 4.42
N ASN A 60 28.21 24.13 4.41
CA ASN A 60 28.38 22.71 4.15
C ASN A 60 29.04 22.44 2.79
N GLY A 61 28.71 23.24 1.77
CA GLY A 61 29.33 23.13 0.44
C GLY A 61 30.82 23.45 0.43
N ASN A 62 31.33 24.18 1.44
CA ASN A 62 32.73 24.61 1.51
C ASN A 62 33.64 23.53 2.12
N MET A 63 33.08 22.47 2.73
CA MET A 63 33.87 21.41 3.33
C MET A 63 34.59 20.63 2.24
N LYS A 64 35.90 20.48 2.37
CA LYS A 64 36.74 19.73 1.43
C LYS A 64 37.27 18.47 2.07
N PHE A 65 37.22 17.38 1.33
CA PHE A 65 37.75 16.08 1.74
C PHE A 65 38.76 15.61 0.71
N LYS A 66 39.91 15.15 1.19
CA LYS A 66 40.97 14.57 0.37
C LYS A 66 41.03 13.06 0.59
N GLN A 67 41.56 12.35 -0.41
CA GLN A 67 41.79 10.92 -0.29
C GLN A 67 43.07 10.69 0.50
N LYS A 68 43.01 9.77 1.47
CA LYS A 68 44.17 9.38 2.27
C LYS A 68 45.19 8.64 1.38
N GLN A 69 46.49 8.89 1.56
CA GLN A 69 47.53 8.40 0.63
C GLN A 69 47.66 6.86 0.51
N ARG A 70 47.18 6.09 1.50
CA ARG A 70 47.32 4.62 1.55
C ARG A 70 45.98 3.87 1.61
N GLU A 71 44.87 4.58 1.70
CA GLU A 71 43.52 4.04 1.87
C GLU A 71 42.55 4.86 1.01
N GLU A 72 41.55 4.24 0.39
CA GLU A 72 40.53 4.98 -0.39
C GLU A 72 39.55 5.82 0.46
N GLN A 73 39.86 6.01 1.74
CA GLN A 73 39.04 6.74 2.69
C GLN A 73 39.25 8.25 2.59
N ALA A 74 38.18 8.99 2.90
CA ALA A 74 38.18 10.44 3.02
C ALA A 74 38.82 10.89 4.33
N GLU A 75 39.61 11.96 4.25
CA GLU A 75 40.04 12.75 5.41
C GLU A 75 39.71 14.23 5.17
N PRO A 76 39.31 14.98 6.22
CA PRO A 76 38.97 16.39 6.08
C PRO A 76 40.22 17.21 5.73
N ASP A 77 40.09 18.11 4.75
CA ASP A 77 41.14 19.04 4.34
C ASP A 77 41.03 20.35 5.12
N GLY A 78 41.22 20.26 6.44
CA GLY A 78 41.07 21.35 7.40
C GLY A 78 39.79 21.26 8.24
N THR A 79 39.78 21.95 9.38
CA THR A 79 38.64 21.93 10.32
C THR A 79 37.85 23.24 10.35
N GLU A 80 38.42 24.34 9.85
CA GLU A 80 37.84 25.68 10.00
C GLU A 80 36.40 25.78 9.48
N VAL A 81 36.11 25.18 8.33
CA VAL A 81 34.76 25.19 7.74
C VAL A 81 33.80 24.34 8.57
N ALA A 82 34.26 23.18 9.04
CA ALA A 82 33.46 22.30 9.90
C ALA A 82 33.19 22.95 11.27
N ASP A 83 34.13 23.72 11.81
CA ASP A 83 33.95 24.50 13.04
C ASP A 83 32.85 25.57 12.87
N LYS A 84 32.83 26.27 11.72
CA LYS A 84 31.77 27.24 11.39
C LYS A 84 30.40 26.57 11.33
N VAL A 85 30.29 25.45 10.62
CA VAL A 85 29.03 24.68 10.48
C VAL A 85 28.58 24.16 11.84
N ALA A 86 29.48 23.55 12.60
CA ALA A 86 29.19 22.99 13.91
C ALA A 86 28.72 24.07 14.89
N TYR A 87 29.34 25.26 14.87
CA TYR A 87 28.88 26.40 15.66
C TYR A 87 27.45 26.85 15.30
N LEU A 88 27.14 26.95 14.01
CA LEU A 88 25.81 27.38 13.54
C LEU A 88 24.73 26.34 13.86
N MET A 89 25.04 25.06 13.70
CA MET A 89 24.12 23.95 13.97
C MET A 89 24.03 23.56 15.45
N GLY A 90 24.95 24.03 16.29
CA GLY A 90 24.99 23.66 17.72
C GLY A 90 25.50 22.23 17.94
N LEU A 91 26.59 21.87 17.26
CA LEU A 91 27.20 20.55 17.22
C LEU A 91 28.68 20.63 17.62
N ASN A 92 29.30 19.47 17.88
CA ASN A 92 30.76 19.37 18.00
C ASN A 92 31.36 19.08 16.62
N SER A 93 32.37 19.85 16.20
CA SER A 93 32.98 19.73 14.87
C SER A 93 33.75 18.43 14.68
N ALA A 94 34.42 17.92 15.72
CA ALA A 94 35.15 16.66 15.66
C ALA A 94 34.18 15.47 15.47
N ASP A 95 33.04 15.49 16.17
CA ASP A 95 32.02 14.46 16.04
C ASP A 95 31.33 14.50 14.67
N LEU A 96 31.08 15.70 14.13
CA LEU A 96 30.53 15.88 12.78
C LEU A 96 31.47 15.31 11.71
N LEU A 97 32.75 15.69 11.73
CA LEU A 97 33.75 15.20 10.78
C LEU A 97 33.93 13.68 10.88
N LYS A 98 33.95 13.14 12.11
CA LYS A 98 34.03 11.71 12.35
C LYS A 98 32.80 10.98 11.81
N ALA A 99 31.59 11.50 12.06
CA ALA A 99 30.35 10.89 11.59
C ALA A 99 30.21 10.92 10.05
N LEU A 100 30.78 11.94 9.39
CA LEU A 100 30.83 12.03 7.93
C LEU A 100 31.83 11.04 7.31
N CYS A 101 33.06 10.96 7.83
CA CYS A 101 34.10 10.09 7.28
C CYS A 101 33.93 8.62 7.70
N TYR A 102 33.40 8.39 8.90
CA TYR A 102 33.26 7.07 9.53
C TYR A 102 31.82 6.84 9.97
N THR A 103 31.01 6.33 9.05
CA THR A 103 29.61 6.04 9.30
C THR A 103 29.44 4.73 10.05
N ARG A 104 28.63 4.74 11.12
CA ARG A 104 28.17 3.51 11.78
C ARG A 104 27.04 2.92 10.94
N VAL A 105 27.33 1.85 10.23
CA VAL A 105 26.38 1.14 9.39
C VAL A 105 25.91 -0.10 10.15
N LYS A 106 24.60 -0.31 10.21
CA LYS A 106 24.02 -1.53 10.75
C LYS A 106 24.15 -2.65 9.72
N VAL A 107 24.91 -3.68 10.03
CA VAL A 107 25.06 -4.88 9.20
C VAL A 107 24.40 -6.03 9.96
N GLY A 108 23.19 -6.38 9.54
CA GLY A 108 22.33 -7.31 10.30
C GLY A 108 21.91 -6.71 11.64
N ASN A 109 22.36 -7.30 12.74
CA ASN A 109 22.10 -6.83 14.11
C ASN A 109 23.28 -6.07 14.74
N GLU A 110 24.44 -6.04 14.09
CA GLU A 110 25.66 -5.41 14.62
C GLU A 110 25.94 -4.08 13.93
N TYR A 111 26.59 -3.16 14.66
CA TYR A 111 27.02 -1.88 14.11
C TYR A 111 28.49 -1.93 13.77
N VAL A 112 28.81 -1.79 12.48
CA VAL A 112 30.17 -1.74 11.98
C VAL A 112 30.49 -0.29 11.57
N THR A 113 31.67 0.18 11.95
CA THR A 113 32.14 1.49 11.51
C THR A 113 32.82 1.33 10.15
N LYS A 114 32.28 1.99 9.12
CA LYS A 114 32.79 1.94 7.75
C LYS A 114 33.36 3.30 7.36
N GLY A 115 34.60 3.33 6.89
CA GLY A 115 35.20 4.51 6.27
C GLY A 115 34.58 4.78 4.90
N GLN A 116 34.31 6.05 4.60
CA GLN A 116 33.70 6.50 3.35
C GLN A 116 34.75 7.06 2.39
N THR A 117 34.51 6.97 1.09
CA THR A 117 35.36 7.62 0.07
C THR A 117 35.05 9.12 -0.02
N PRO A 118 35.97 9.97 -0.54
CA PRO A 118 35.71 11.41 -0.67
C PRO A 118 34.43 11.73 -1.45
N GLN A 119 34.14 10.96 -2.51
CA GLN A 119 32.91 11.12 -3.28
C GLN A 119 31.65 10.79 -2.47
N GLN A 120 31.70 9.71 -1.67
CA GLN A 120 30.58 9.33 -0.80
C GLN A 120 30.30 10.38 0.27
N VAL A 121 31.35 10.95 0.87
CA VAL A 121 31.21 12.03 1.85
C VAL A 121 30.60 13.28 1.21
N ASN A 122 31.08 13.69 0.03
CA ASN A 122 30.52 14.84 -0.69
C ASN A 122 29.04 14.65 -1.05
N ASN A 123 28.67 13.45 -1.52
CA ASN A 123 27.28 13.11 -1.81
C ASN A 123 26.42 13.15 -0.52
N ALA A 124 26.92 12.57 0.58
CA ALA A 124 26.23 12.57 1.87
C ALA A 124 26.03 14.00 2.42
N MET A 125 27.02 14.88 2.27
CA MET A 125 26.88 16.29 2.65
C MET A 125 25.85 17.03 1.81
N GLY A 126 25.80 16.80 0.50
CA GLY A 126 24.78 17.34 -0.38
C GLY A 126 23.37 16.89 0.07
N ALA A 127 23.21 15.59 0.32
CA ALA A 127 21.95 15.02 0.82
C ALA A 127 21.55 15.59 2.19
N LEU A 128 22.48 15.70 3.14
CA LEU A 128 22.22 16.30 4.45
C LEU A 128 21.82 17.78 4.34
N SER A 129 22.49 18.54 3.47
CA SER A 129 22.19 19.96 3.26
C SER A 129 20.81 20.16 2.65
N LYS A 130 20.47 19.35 1.63
CA LYS A 130 19.12 19.28 1.04
C LYS A 130 18.06 18.94 2.10
N ALA A 131 18.31 17.91 2.92
CA ALA A 131 17.36 17.49 3.95
C ALA A 131 17.15 18.54 5.06
N VAL A 132 18.21 19.25 5.48
CA VAL A 132 18.08 20.37 6.43
C VAL A 132 17.22 21.47 5.84
N TYR A 133 17.47 21.86 4.58
CA TYR A 133 16.70 22.90 3.90
C TYR A 133 15.23 22.51 3.71
N GLU A 134 14.96 21.30 3.22
CA GLU A 134 13.61 20.78 3.02
C GLU A 134 12.82 20.73 4.35
N LYS A 135 13.42 20.17 5.41
CA LYS A 135 12.77 20.09 6.72
C LYS A 135 12.51 21.47 7.31
N LEU A 136 13.45 22.40 7.15
CA LEU A 136 13.28 23.79 7.58
C LEU A 136 12.10 24.45 6.84
N PHE A 137 12.04 24.30 5.52
CA PHE A 137 10.95 24.82 4.69
C PHE A 137 9.59 24.24 5.10
N LEU A 138 9.49 22.91 5.22
CA LEU A 138 8.25 22.24 5.66
C LEU A 138 7.83 22.68 7.06
N TRP A 139 8.78 22.83 7.99
CA TRP A 139 8.50 23.34 9.32
C TRP A 139 8.00 24.78 9.29
N MET A 140 8.59 25.65 8.46
CA MET A 140 8.11 27.02 8.28
C MET A 140 6.68 27.04 7.73
N VAL A 141 6.37 26.22 6.72
CA VAL A 141 4.99 26.09 6.18
C VAL A 141 4.02 25.64 7.27
N MET A 142 4.38 24.65 8.08
CA MET A 142 3.55 24.21 9.21
C MET A 142 3.34 25.32 10.25
N ARG A 143 4.38 26.10 10.57
CA ARG A 143 4.29 27.22 11.50
C ARG A 143 3.42 28.35 10.96
N ILE A 144 3.60 28.72 9.70
CA ILE A 144 2.76 29.73 9.03
C ILE A 144 1.30 29.28 9.04
N ASN A 145 1.02 28.02 8.70
CA ASN A 145 -0.33 27.48 8.72
C ASN A 145 -0.95 27.51 10.12
N GLN A 146 -0.18 27.21 11.19
CA GLN A 146 -0.66 27.30 12.57
C GLN A 146 -1.06 28.73 12.97
N GLN A 147 -0.33 29.75 12.48
CA GLN A 147 -0.64 31.15 12.78
C GLN A 147 -1.79 31.71 11.93
N LEU A 148 -1.94 31.23 10.70
CA LEU A 148 -3.02 31.64 9.80
C LEU A 148 -4.33 30.86 10.00
N ASP A 149 -4.29 29.74 10.75
CA ASP A 149 -5.48 28.95 11.03
C ASP A 149 -6.43 29.68 11.99
N THR A 150 -7.72 29.55 11.74
CA THR A 150 -8.76 30.22 12.51
C THR A 150 -9.33 29.29 13.56
N LYS A 151 -9.58 29.82 14.78
CA LYS A 151 -10.17 29.03 15.89
C LYS A 151 -11.56 28.47 15.58
N LEU A 152 -12.27 29.03 14.60
CA LEU A 152 -13.59 28.55 14.16
C LEU A 152 -13.44 27.71 12.88
N PRO A 153 -14.14 26.56 12.78
CA PRO A 153 -14.11 25.74 11.56
C PRO A 153 -14.72 26.50 10.39
N ARG A 154 -14.01 26.56 9.26
CA ARG A 154 -14.50 27.20 8.02
C ARG A 154 -15.42 26.24 7.28
N GLN A 155 -16.60 26.72 6.88
CA GLN A 155 -17.57 25.94 6.08
C GLN A 155 -17.24 25.93 4.58
N HIS A 156 -16.52 26.94 4.11
CA HIS A 156 -16.15 27.12 2.70
C HIS A 156 -14.68 27.53 2.59
N PHE A 157 -14.03 27.12 1.51
CA PHE A 157 -12.67 27.53 1.18
C PHE A 157 -12.54 27.73 -0.33
N ILE A 158 -11.57 28.55 -0.73
CA ILE A 158 -11.09 28.66 -2.10
C ILE A 158 -9.68 28.10 -2.09
N GLY A 159 -9.43 27.10 -2.92
CA GLY A 159 -8.09 26.56 -3.16
C GLY A 159 -7.48 27.22 -4.38
N VAL A 160 -6.29 27.79 -4.23
CA VAL A 160 -5.46 28.25 -5.35
C VAL A 160 -4.35 27.22 -5.53
N LEU A 161 -4.28 26.62 -6.71
CA LEU A 161 -3.23 25.68 -7.06
C LEU A 161 -2.14 26.42 -7.82
N ASP A 162 -1.00 26.61 -7.16
CA ASP A 162 0.20 27.18 -7.75
C ASP A 162 1.28 26.09 -7.79
N ILE A 163 1.55 25.59 -9.00
CA ILE A 163 2.56 24.57 -9.24
C ILE A 163 3.47 25.04 -10.36
N ALA A 164 4.70 24.50 -10.38
CA ALA A 164 5.59 24.73 -11.51
C ALA A 164 4.92 24.28 -12.82
N GLY A 165 5.07 25.11 -13.86
CA GLY A 165 4.56 24.81 -15.19
C GLY A 165 5.28 23.64 -15.83
N PHE A 166 4.89 23.29 -17.06
CA PHE A 166 5.58 22.25 -17.82
C PHE A 166 7.01 22.70 -18.17
N GLU A 167 8.01 21.91 -17.81
CA GLU A 167 9.43 22.26 -17.96
C GLU A 167 10.11 21.35 -19.00
N ILE A 168 10.82 21.96 -19.94
CA ILE A 168 11.66 21.26 -20.92
C ILE A 168 13.04 21.91 -20.89
N PHE A 169 14.00 21.23 -20.27
CA PHE A 169 15.41 21.64 -20.25
C PHE A 169 16.26 20.76 -21.16
N GLU A 170 17.54 21.14 -21.32
CA GLU A 170 18.51 20.29 -22.03
C GLU A 170 18.83 18.99 -21.27
N MET A 171 18.72 19.01 -19.95
CA MET A 171 18.83 17.84 -19.07
C MET A 171 17.62 17.76 -18.16
N ASN A 172 16.72 16.81 -18.42
CA ASN A 172 15.55 16.56 -17.58
C ASN A 172 15.82 15.35 -16.68
N SER A 173 15.66 15.51 -15.37
CA SER A 173 15.88 14.45 -14.38
C SER A 173 14.56 13.99 -13.76
N LEU A 174 14.62 13.24 -12.66
CA LEU A 174 13.44 12.69 -11.96
C LEU A 174 12.49 13.81 -11.48
N GLU A 175 13.04 14.94 -11.04
CA GLU A 175 12.28 16.11 -10.59
C GLU A 175 11.40 16.67 -11.71
N GLN A 176 11.97 16.86 -12.91
CA GLN A 176 11.21 17.29 -14.09
C GLN A 176 10.14 16.26 -14.48
N LEU A 177 10.42 14.96 -14.37
CA LEU A 177 9.41 13.93 -14.65
C LEU A 177 8.20 14.08 -13.70
N CYS A 178 8.43 14.28 -12.41
CA CYS A 178 7.36 14.49 -11.42
C CYS A 178 6.56 15.78 -11.68
N ILE A 179 7.24 16.87 -12.02
CA ILE A 179 6.59 18.15 -12.38
C ILE A 179 5.73 17.98 -13.63
N ASN A 180 6.30 17.42 -14.70
CA ASN A 180 5.60 17.22 -15.97
C ASN A 180 4.45 16.22 -15.85
N PHE A 181 4.60 15.17 -15.03
CA PHE A 181 3.51 14.24 -14.71
C PHE A 181 2.35 14.91 -13.98
N THR A 182 2.62 15.85 -13.07
CA THR A 182 1.57 16.64 -12.40
C THR A 182 0.82 17.50 -13.41
N ASN A 183 1.55 18.18 -14.29
CA ASN A 183 0.98 18.99 -15.36
C ASN A 183 0.12 18.14 -16.32
N GLU A 184 0.57 16.93 -16.68
CA GLU A 184 -0.19 15.98 -17.49
C GLU A 184 -1.53 15.60 -16.81
N LYS A 185 -1.49 15.30 -15.50
CA LYS A 185 -2.70 14.98 -14.71
C LYS A 185 -3.67 16.16 -14.59
N LEU A 186 -3.16 17.37 -14.40
CA LEU A 186 -3.98 18.57 -14.32
C LEU A 186 -4.60 18.93 -15.67
N GLN A 187 -3.85 18.76 -16.76
CA GLN A 187 -4.38 18.93 -18.11
C GLN A 187 -5.46 17.88 -18.41
N GLN A 188 -5.29 16.63 -17.99
CA GLN A 188 -6.35 15.62 -18.11
C GLN A 188 -7.58 15.96 -17.26
N PHE A 189 -7.39 16.51 -16.05
CA PHE A 189 -8.48 17.00 -15.23
C PHE A 189 -9.23 18.15 -15.90
N PHE A 190 -8.52 19.09 -16.53
CA PHE A 190 -9.11 20.14 -17.35
C PHE A 190 -9.90 19.54 -18.52
N ASN A 191 -9.32 18.63 -19.30
CA ASN A 191 -9.98 18.00 -20.45
C ASN A 191 -11.26 17.27 -20.01
N HIS A 192 -11.18 16.50 -18.92
CA HIS A 192 -12.35 15.78 -18.38
C HIS A 192 -13.43 16.73 -17.87
N HIS A 193 -13.06 17.79 -17.14
CA HIS A 193 -14.04 18.72 -16.59
C HIS A 193 -14.69 19.59 -17.66
N MET A 194 -13.89 20.11 -18.60
CA MET A 194 -14.38 21.03 -19.63
C MET A 194 -15.11 20.34 -20.77
N PHE A 195 -14.71 19.13 -21.14
CA PHE A 195 -15.29 18.44 -22.29
C PHE A 195 -16.24 17.32 -21.91
N VAL A 196 -15.90 16.49 -20.92
CA VAL A 196 -16.68 15.28 -20.62
C VAL A 196 -17.81 15.60 -19.65
N LEU A 197 -17.50 16.15 -18.47
CA LEU A 197 -18.49 16.41 -17.43
C LEU A 197 -19.57 17.41 -17.87
N GLU A 198 -19.19 18.42 -18.65
CA GLU A 198 -20.15 19.41 -19.16
C GLU A 198 -21.16 18.79 -20.13
N GLN A 199 -20.71 17.90 -21.03
CA GLN A 199 -21.60 17.18 -21.95
C GLN A 199 -22.44 16.11 -21.25
N GLU A 200 -21.87 15.43 -20.24
CA GLU A 200 -22.60 14.49 -19.39
C GLU A 200 -23.74 15.17 -18.64
N GLU A 201 -23.53 16.39 -18.13
CA GLU A 201 -24.57 17.17 -17.48
C GLU A 201 -25.68 17.55 -18.47
N TYR A 202 -25.36 17.95 -19.71
CA TYR A 202 -26.38 18.23 -20.74
C TYR A 202 -27.23 17.00 -21.05
N LYS A 203 -26.60 15.83 -21.17
CA LYS A 203 -27.28 14.56 -21.40
C LYS A 203 -28.19 14.21 -20.21
N LYS A 204 -27.70 14.39 -18.98
CA LYS A 204 -28.45 14.15 -17.75
C LYS A 204 -29.66 15.06 -17.63
N GLU A 205 -29.53 16.33 -18.04
CA GLU A 205 -30.59 17.33 -18.04
C GLU A 205 -31.51 17.26 -19.27
N GLY A 206 -31.27 16.31 -20.18
CA GLY A 206 -32.13 16.07 -21.35
C GLY A 206 -32.09 17.17 -22.39
N ILE A 207 -31.00 17.92 -22.46
CA ILE A 207 -30.79 18.94 -23.49
C ILE A 207 -30.44 18.24 -24.81
N GLU A 208 -31.06 18.68 -25.91
CA GLU A 208 -30.69 18.23 -27.24
C GLU A 208 -29.26 18.68 -27.55
N TRP A 209 -28.32 17.73 -27.43
CA TRP A 209 -26.90 17.94 -27.62
C TRP A 209 -26.27 16.74 -28.31
N GLU A 210 -25.57 16.99 -29.42
CA GLU A 210 -24.76 15.98 -30.09
C GLU A 210 -23.41 15.88 -29.40
N PHE A 211 -23.04 14.69 -28.92
CA PHE A 211 -21.77 14.48 -28.23
C PHE A 211 -20.61 14.74 -29.20
N ILE A 212 -19.73 15.67 -28.85
CA ILE A 212 -18.55 16.00 -29.62
C ILE A 212 -17.35 15.37 -28.91
N ASP A 213 -16.76 14.36 -29.54
CA ASP A 213 -15.48 13.80 -29.12
C ASP A 213 -14.33 14.61 -29.72
N PHE A 214 -13.42 15.06 -28.86
CA PHE A 214 -12.25 15.85 -29.24
C PHE A 214 -10.96 15.03 -29.27
N GLY A 215 -10.99 13.75 -28.86
CA GLY A 215 -9.83 12.85 -28.93
C GLY A 215 -8.62 13.28 -28.08
N MET A 216 -8.79 14.21 -27.14
CA MET A 216 -7.73 14.74 -26.27
C MET A 216 -7.66 13.94 -24.97
N ASP A 217 -7.27 12.67 -25.07
CA ASP A 217 -7.10 11.79 -23.91
C ASP A 217 -5.62 11.58 -23.56
N LEU A 218 -5.21 12.12 -22.42
CA LEU A 218 -3.86 11.98 -21.87
C LEU A 218 -3.75 10.79 -20.92
N ALA A 219 -4.82 10.02 -20.72
CA ALA A 219 -4.83 8.85 -19.84
C ALA A 219 -3.74 7.84 -20.21
N ALA A 220 -3.44 7.66 -21.50
CA ALA A 220 -2.39 6.74 -21.92
C ALA A 220 -0.99 7.12 -21.40
N CYS A 221 -0.67 8.43 -21.31
CA CYS A 221 0.61 8.91 -20.78
C CYS A 221 0.63 8.83 -19.25
N ILE A 222 -0.49 9.19 -18.61
CA ILE A 222 -0.64 9.11 -17.15
C ILE A 222 -0.55 7.65 -16.68
N GLU A 223 -1.24 6.74 -17.35
CA GLU A 223 -1.15 5.30 -17.08
C GLU A 223 0.27 4.78 -17.31
N LEU A 224 0.97 5.20 -18.37
CA LEU A 224 2.35 4.77 -18.60
C LEU A 224 3.26 5.09 -17.39
N ILE A 225 3.05 6.24 -16.74
CA ILE A 225 3.85 6.67 -15.59
C ILE A 225 3.33 6.07 -14.27
N GLU A 226 2.01 6.05 -14.08
CA GLU A 226 1.36 5.72 -12.81
C GLU A 226 0.97 4.24 -12.64
N LYS A 227 0.76 3.52 -13.74
CA LYS A 227 0.07 2.21 -13.75
C LYS A 227 0.76 1.23 -12.81
N VAL A 228 0.10 1.00 -11.68
CA VAL A 228 0.50 -0.03 -10.75
C VAL A 228 0.11 -1.38 -11.35
N HIS A 229 0.93 -2.41 -11.15
CA HIS A 229 0.73 -3.77 -11.66
C HIS A 229 -0.77 -4.19 -11.64
N ARG A 230 -1.32 -4.67 -12.77
CA ARG A 230 -2.78 -4.89 -12.94
C ARG A 230 -3.42 -5.89 -11.97
N LEU A 231 -2.61 -6.63 -11.21
CA LEU A 231 -3.08 -7.39 -10.04
C LEU A 231 -3.71 -6.51 -8.94
N PHE A 232 -3.58 -5.17 -9.02
CA PHE A 232 -4.23 -4.21 -8.12
C PHE A 232 -5.63 -3.74 -8.57
N MET A 233 -6.06 -3.88 -9.84
CA MET A 233 -7.17 -3.07 -10.38
C MET A 233 -8.47 -3.76 -10.82
N ASN A 234 -8.59 -5.09 -10.86
CA ASN A 234 -9.82 -5.69 -11.41
C ASN A 234 -11.01 -5.75 -10.43
N SER A 235 -11.46 -4.63 -9.85
CA SER A 235 -12.72 -4.54 -9.08
C SER A 235 -13.90 -3.95 -9.89
N ASN A 236 -13.67 -3.35 -11.06
CA ASN A 236 -14.68 -2.53 -11.75
C ASN A 236 -14.83 -2.84 -13.25
N ILE A 237 -15.12 -4.10 -13.62
CA ILE A 237 -15.68 -4.39 -14.95
C ILE A 237 -16.99 -5.15 -14.74
N HIS A 238 -18.12 -4.46 -14.96
CA HIS A 238 -19.42 -5.08 -15.15
C HIS A 238 -19.39 -5.88 -16.47
N ILE A 239 -19.37 -7.21 -16.37
CA ILE A 239 -19.64 -8.09 -17.51
C ILE A 239 -21.15 -8.36 -17.53
N ASN A 240 -21.89 -7.50 -18.22
CA ASN A 240 -23.19 -7.87 -18.79
C ASN A 240 -22.93 -8.57 -20.13
N SER A 241 -22.64 -9.88 -20.08
CA SER A 241 -23.02 -10.86 -21.09
C SER A 241 -22.46 -12.23 -20.70
N ARG A 242 -23.32 -13.12 -20.22
CA ARG A 242 -23.00 -14.53 -20.01
C ARG A 242 -23.04 -15.26 -21.35
N ARG A 243 -21.88 -15.53 -21.94
CA ARG A 243 -21.56 -16.72 -22.77
C ARG A 243 -20.20 -16.51 -23.42
N THR A 244 -19.18 -17.23 -22.92
CA THR A 244 -17.94 -17.70 -23.59
C THR A 244 -16.77 -17.75 -22.59
N HIS A 245 -16.86 -18.62 -21.57
CA HIS A 245 -15.77 -18.79 -20.58
C HIS A 245 -14.72 -19.86 -20.95
N PHE A 246 -14.76 -20.44 -22.15
CA PHE A 246 -13.83 -21.53 -22.50
C PHE A 246 -12.58 -21.10 -23.29
N ASN A 247 -12.52 -19.86 -23.80
CA ASN A 247 -11.36 -19.36 -24.57
C ASN A 247 -10.47 -18.36 -23.81
N ALA A 248 -10.76 -18.05 -22.54
CA ALA A 248 -10.04 -17.02 -21.79
C ALA A 248 -8.68 -17.49 -21.22
N ALA A 249 -8.46 -18.81 -21.09
CA ALA A 249 -7.20 -19.34 -20.53
C ALA A 249 -6.00 -19.14 -21.47
N HIS A 250 -6.21 -19.05 -22.79
CA HIS A 250 -5.14 -18.85 -23.76
C HIS A 250 -4.74 -17.37 -23.96
N GLN A 251 -5.42 -16.44 -23.26
CA GLN A 251 -5.19 -14.98 -23.35
C GLN A 251 -4.51 -14.38 -22.11
N LEU A 252 -4.14 -15.20 -21.12
CA LEU A 252 -3.47 -14.77 -19.89
C LEU A 252 -1.95 -14.56 -20.01
N SER A 253 -1.34 -14.82 -21.17
CA SER A 253 0.10 -14.58 -21.41
C SER A 253 0.48 -13.14 -21.76
N SER A 254 -0.48 -12.19 -21.71
CA SER A 254 -0.20 -10.76 -21.96
C SER A 254 -0.16 -9.95 -20.66
N LEU A 255 0.90 -10.14 -19.88
CA LEU A 255 1.25 -9.25 -18.77
C LEU A 255 1.29 -7.81 -19.28
N GLN A 256 0.30 -7.01 -18.86
CA GLN A 256 0.23 -5.59 -19.19
C GLN A 256 1.41 -4.88 -18.52
N PRO A 257 2.14 -4.00 -19.23
CA PRO A 257 3.40 -3.44 -18.74
C PRO A 257 3.20 -2.55 -17.49
N MET A 258 4.17 -2.59 -16.58
CA MET A 258 4.17 -1.85 -15.31
C MET A 258 4.46 -0.37 -15.53
N GLY A 259 3.96 0.51 -14.67
CA GLY A 259 4.22 1.94 -14.76
C GLY A 259 5.63 2.32 -14.31
N PHE A 260 6.13 3.46 -14.78
CA PHE A 260 7.50 3.90 -14.54
C PHE A 260 7.85 4.02 -13.05
N PHE A 261 6.94 4.59 -12.24
CA PHE A 261 7.18 4.71 -10.80
C PHE A 261 7.22 3.36 -10.10
N SER A 262 6.44 2.37 -10.57
CA SER A 262 6.48 1.02 -10.00
C SER A 262 7.79 0.29 -10.32
N ILE A 263 8.30 0.41 -11.55
CA ILE A 263 9.60 -0.17 -11.92
C ILE A 263 10.73 0.51 -11.13
N LEU A 264 10.64 1.82 -10.94
CA LEU A 264 11.63 2.57 -10.17
C LEU A 264 11.62 2.18 -8.69
N GLU A 265 10.43 1.99 -8.11
CA GLU A 265 10.23 1.51 -6.74
C GLU A 265 10.85 0.12 -6.54
N GLU A 266 10.57 -0.82 -7.43
CA GLU A 266 11.12 -2.18 -7.36
C GLU A 266 12.65 -2.21 -7.51
N GLU A 267 13.21 -1.49 -8.50
CA GLU A 267 14.66 -1.42 -8.70
C GLU A 267 15.37 -0.74 -7.52
N CYS A 268 14.73 0.20 -6.83
CA CYS A 268 15.32 0.81 -5.64
C CYS A 268 15.54 -0.19 -4.50
N MET A 269 14.71 -1.23 -4.41
CA MET A 269 14.82 -2.26 -3.37
C MET A 269 15.89 -3.30 -3.69
N PHE A 270 16.33 -3.41 -4.95
CA PHE A 270 17.29 -4.43 -5.38
C PHE A 270 18.75 -3.94 -5.23
N PRO A 271 19.61 -4.59 -4.42
CA PRO A 271 20.96 -4.09 -4.13
C PRO A 271 21.90 -4.03 -5.33
N LYS A 272 21.67 -4.86 -6.36
CA LYS A 272 22.49 -4.90 -7.59
C LYS A 272 21.88 -4.09 -8.75
N ALA A 273 20.76 -3.42 -8.54
CA ALA A 273 20.15 -2.59 -9.57
C ALA A 273 21.00 -1.34 -9.82
N THR A 274 21.05 -0.94 -11.08
CA THR A 274 21.75 0.27 -11.56
C THR A 274 20.81 1.06 -12.45
N ASP A 275 21.10 2.34 -12.67
CA ASP A 275 20.34 3.16 -13.61
C ASP A 275 20.26 2.52 -15.02
N GLY A 276 21.29 1.73 -15.40
CA GLY A 276 21.31 0.94 -16.62
C GLY A 276 20.34 -0.25 -16.62
N SER A 277 20.19 -0.96 -15.50
CA SER A 277 19.20 -2.05 -15.39
C SER A 277 17.78 -1.51 -15.44
N PHE A 278 17.53 -0.36 -14.81
CA PHE A 278 16.25 0.34 -14.89
C PHE A 278 15.92 0.75 -16.32
N LYS A 279 16.88 1.34 -17.06
CA LYS A 279 16.70 1.65 -18.49
C LYS A 279 16.30 0.42 -19.30
N ASN A 280 17.03 -0.69 -19.16
CA ASN A 280 16.76 -1.89 -19.94
C ASN A 280 15.36 -2.44 -19.66
N LYS A 281 14.94 -2.51 -18.39
CA LYS A 281 13.58 -2.90 -18.01
C LYS A 281 12.51 -1.99 -18.61
N LEU A 282 12.72 -0.67 -18.62
CA LEU A 282 11.78 0.27 -19.27
C LEU A 282 11.64 -0.02 -20.77
N TYR A 283 12.76 -0.26 -21.45
CA TYR A 283 12.76 -0.57 -22.87
C TYR A 283 12.04 -1.90 -23.17
N ASP A 284 12.32 -2.95 -22.40
CA ASP A 284 11.69 -4.27 -22.58
C ASP A 284 10.16 -4.22 -22.35
N GLN A 285 9.72 -3.39 -21.39
CA GLN A 285 8.30 -3.29 -21.06
C GLN A 285 7.52 -2.37 -22.00
N HIS A 286 8.09 -1.26 -22.47
CA HIS A 286 7.31 -0.20 -23.14
C HIS A 286 7.67 0.07 -24.60
N LEU A 287 8.88 -0.27 -25.03
CA LEU A 287 9.33 0.00 -26.39
C LEU A 287 8.51 -0.83 -27.39
N GLY A 288 7.91 -0.15 -28.39
CA GLY A 288 7.08 -0.78 -29.42
C GLY A 288 5.67 -1.17 -28.98
N LYS A 289 5.38 -1.22 -27.67
CA LYS A 289 4.03 -1.51 -27.13
C LYS A 289 3.21 -0.25 -26.90
N THR A 290 3.85 0.89 -26.62
CA THR A 290 3.20 2.19 -26.41
C THR A 290 3.76 3.21 -27.39
N SER A 291 2.88 4.00 -28.04
CA SER A 291 3.28 5.03 -29.02
C SER A 291 3.92 6.26 -28.37
N ILE A 292 3.71 6.43 -27.06
CA ILE A 292 4.15 7.57 -26.25
C ILE A 292 5.63 7.46 -25.87
N PHE A 293 6.13 6.23 -25.68
CA PHE A 293 7.52 5.96 -25.31
C PHE A 293 8.40 5.81 -26.55
N GLN A 294 9.45 6.62 -26.64
CA GLN A 294 10.33 6.68 -27.81
C GLN A 294 11.81 6.60 -27.45
N LYS A 295 12.62 6.16 -28.42
CA LYS A 295 14.08 6.28 -28.32
C LYS A 295 14.49 7.73 -28.56
N PRO A 296 15.46 8.25 -27.81
CA PRO A 296 15.94 9.61 -27.99
C PRO A 296 16.63 9.78 -29.33
N LYS A 297 16.46 10.95 -29.94
CA LYS A 297 17.11 11.28 -31.21
C LYS A 297 18.57 11.66 -30.94
N PRO A 298 19.57 10.94 -31.49
CA PRO A 298 20.96 11.23 -31.23
C PRO A 298 21.35 12.59 -31.83
N CYS A 299 21.66 13.58 -30.97
CA CYS A 299 22.17 14.88 -31.37
C CYS A 299 23.67 14.98 -31.09
N LYS A 300 24.48 15.28 -32.11
CA LYS A 300 25.93 15.46 -31.96
C LYS A 300 26.23 16.63 -31.01
N GLY A 301 26.97 16.35 -29.92
CA GLY A 301 27.46 17.36 -28.97
C GLY A 301 26.57 17.64 -27.76
N LYS A 302 25.44 16.94 -27.58
CA LYS A 302 24.60 17.00 -26.37
C LYS A 302 24.79 15.77 -25.49
N VAL A 303 24.54 15.91 -24.19
CA VAL A 303 24.61 14.81 -23.22
C VAL A 303 23.56 13.75 -23.57
N GLU A 304 23.93 12.48 -23.45
CA GLU A 304 23.11 11.35 -23.91
C GLU A 304 21.84 11.20 -23.06
N ALA A 305 20.70 11.54 -23.64
CA ALA A 305 19.39 11.22 -23.06
C ALA A 305 19.15 9.70 -23.16
N HIS A 306 18.45 9.15 -22.16
CA HIS A 306 18.27 7.70 -22.06
C HIS A 306 16.92 7.23 -22.63
N PHE A 307 15.87 8.06 -22.58
CA PHE A 307 14.57 7.81 -23.19
C PHE A 307 13.82 9.12 -23.47
N SER A 308 12.78 9.05 -24.30
CA SER A 308 11.91 10.19 -24.61
C SER A 308 10.44 9.85 -24.36
N LEU A 309 9.68 10.79 -23.82
CA LEU A 309 8.24 10.68 -23.65
C LEU A 309 7.52 11.75 -24.46
N MET A 310 6.43 11.37 -25.12
CA MET A 310 5.50 12.32 -25.73
C MET A 310 4.47 12.80 -24.71
N HIS A 311 4.66 14.01 -24.20
CA HIS A 311 3.70 14.71 -23.36
C HIS A 311 2.74 15.53 -24.21
N TYR A 312 1.65 16.02 -23.61
CA TYR A 312 0.71 16.91 -24.30
C TYR A 312 1.37 18.20 -24.85
N ALA A 313 2.37 18.71 -24.16
CA ALA A 313 3.10 19.93 -24.52
C ALA A 313 4.26 19.69 -25.51
N GLY A 314 4.71 18.44 -25.69
CA GLY A 314 5.83 18.12 -26.57
C GLY A 314 6.60 16.87 -26.17
N THR A 315 7.58 16.48 -26.99
CA THR A 315 8.49 15.37 -26.67
C THR A 315 9.57 15.85 -25.71
N VAL A 316 9.76 15.15 -24.60
CA VAL A 316 10.78 15.47 -23.58
C VAL A 316 11.78 14.33 -23.46
N ASP A 317 13.05 14.67 -23.51
CA ASP A 317 14.18 13.75 -23.38
C ASP A 317 14.67 13.71 -21.92
N TYR A 318 14.66 12.53 -21.30
CA TYR A 318 15.01 12.34 -19.90
C TYR A 318 16.36 11.63 -19.73
N ASN A 319 17.11 12.06 -18.72
CA ASN A 319 18.36 11.45 -18.29
C ASN A 319 18.14 10.68 -16.96
N ILE A 320 18.40 9.36 -16.98
CA ILE A 320 18.18 8.45 -15.84
C ILE A 320 19.31 8.51 -14.80
N SER A 321 20.48 9.09 -15.12
CA SER A 321 21.62 9.09 -14.19
C SER A 321 21.26 9.65 -12.81
N GLY A 322 21.53 8.85 -11.77
CA GLY A 322 21.25 9.16 -10.37
C GLY A 322 19.79 8.97 -9.94
N TRP A 323 18.91 8.40 -10.77
CA TRP A 323 17.48 8.26 -10.42
C TRP A 323 17.26 7.33 -9.24
N LEU A 324 17.95 6.19 -9.19
CA LEU A 324 17.82 5.27 -8.06
C LEU A 324 18.29 5.94 -6.77
N GLU A 325 19.42 6.64 -6.79
CA GLU A 325 19.92 7.36 -5.60
C GLU A 325 18.95 8.49 -5.16
N LYS A 326 18.46 9.29 -6.11
CA LYS A 326 17.49 10.37 -5.85
C LYS A 326 16.17 9.85 -5.29
N ASN A 327 15.71 8.69 -5.74
CA ASN A 327 14.45 8.10 -5.28
C ASN A 327 14.59 7.42 -3.91
N LYS A 328 15.80 6.95 -3.58
CA LYS A 328 16.17 6.39 -2.27
C LYS A 328 16.41 7.47 -1.20
N ASP A 329 16.92 8.64 -1.61
CA ASP A 329 17.29 9.79 -0.77
C ASP A 329 18.02 9.40 0.54
N PRO A 330 19.11 8.61 0.47
CA PRO A 330 19.72 8.03 1.66
C PRO A 330 20.42 9.11 2.51
N LEU A 331 20.01 9.24 3.78
CA LEU A 331 20.69 10.09 4.75
C LEU A 331 21.68 9.28 5.60
N ASN A 332 22.77 9.94 6.01
CA ASN A 332 23.73 9.36 6.92
C ASN A 332 23.14 9.33 8.34
N ASP A 333 22.69 8.16 8.78
CA ASP A 333 22.06 7.96 10.10
C ASP A 333 22.93 8.42 11.26
N THR A 334 24.26 8.26 11.17
CA THR A 334 25.17 8.69 12.24
C THR A 334 25.13 10.21 12.44
N VAL A 335 25.04 10.96 11.34
CA VAL A 335 24.91 12.43 11.38
C VAL A 335 23.51 12.85 11.79
N VAL A 336 22.47 12.13 11.37
CA VAL A 336 21.09 12.42 11.79
C VAL A 336 20.92 12.25 13.31
N GLN A 337 21.51 11.21 13.91
CA GLN A 337 21.54 11.03 15.37
C GLN A 337 22.26 12.19 16.09
N LEU A 338 23.29 12.75 15.46
CA LEU A 338 23.99 13.93 15.97
C LEU A 338 23.06 15.17 15.92
N TYR A 339 22.32 15.37 14.83
CA TYR A 339 21.35 16.47 14.68
C TYR A 339 20.21 16.37 15.69
N GLN A 340 19.74 15.16 16.01
CA GLN A 340 18.73 14.95 17.05
C GLN A 340 19.18 15.43 18.43
N LYS A 341 20.49 15.36 18.72
CA LYS A 341 21.11 15.78 19.98
C LYS A 341 21.72 17.18 19.92
N ALA A 342 21.49 17.94 18.85
CA ALA A 342 22.04 19.28 18.68
C ALA A 342 21.57 20.25 19.78
N SER A 343 22.43 21.18 20.18
CA SER A 343 22.08 22.22 21.16
C SER A 343 21.14 23.28 20.57
N LEU A 344 21.11 23.43 19.24
CA LEU A 344 20.15 24.27 18.55
C LEU A 344 18.77 23.57 18.57
N LYS A 345 17.86 24.08 19.40
CA LYS A 345 16.50 23.52 19.59
C LYS A 345 15.77 23.29 18.26
N LEU A 346 15.86 24.24 17.33
CA LEU A 346 15.21 24.13 16.03
C LEU A 346 15.73 22.90 15.26
N LEU A 347 17.04 22.70 15.16
CA LEU A 347 17.63 21.55 14.47
C LEU A 347 17.20 20.22 15.11
N SER A 348 17.24 20.13 16.43
CA SER A 348 16.79 18.94 17.16
C SER A 348 15.30 18.65 16.89
N GLN A 349 14.44 19.68 16.86
CA GLN A 349 13.03 19.53 16.52
C GLN A 349 12.80 19.06 15.08
N LEU A 350 13.56 19.59 14.10
CA LEU A 350 13.44 19.20 12.70
C LEU A 350 13.72 17.70 12.48
N PHE A 351 14.68 17.14 13.23
CA PHE A 351 15.08 15.73 13.10
C PHE A 351 14.50 14.81 14.18
N ALA A 352 13.70 15.32 15.12
CA ALA A 352 13.10 14.54 16.22
C ALA A 352 12.17 13.41 15.75
N THR A 353 11.51 13.59 14.61
CA THR A 353 10.59 12.59 14.03
C THR A 353 11.28 11.64 13.06
N TYR A 354 12.58 11.83 12.78
CA TYR A 354 13.32 10.92 11.93
C TYR A 354 13.53 9.61 12.69
N ALA A 355 12.88 8.54 12.24
CA ALA A 355 13.01 7.22 12.85
C ALA A 355 14.43 6.69 12.57
N SER A 356 15.32 6.78 13.56
CA SER A 356 16.55 5.99 13.53
C SER A 356 16.20 4.53 13.82
N ALA A 357 16.92 3.61 13.19
CA ALA A 357 16.80 2.16 13.43
C ALA A 357 17.09 1.74 14.89
N ASP A 358 17.45 2.69 15.77
CA ASP A 358 17.82 2.50 17.17
C ASP A 358 16.64 2.58 18.16
N ALA A 359 15.44 3.00 17.76
CA ALA A 359 14.27 2.98 18.65
C ALA A 359 13.62 1.58 18.81
N ALA A 360 14.40 0.52 18.58
CA ALA A 360 13.96 -0.87 18.65
C ALA A 360 14.24 -1.54 20.01
N ASP A 361 14.83 -0.83 20.98
CA ASP A 361 15.09 -1.40 22.31
C ASP A 361 14.12 -0.90 23.38
N GLY A 362 13.73 -1.82 24.25
CA GLY A 362 12.46 -1.85 24.98
C GLY A 362 12.16 -0.69 25.93
N SER A 363 10.86 -0.57 26.25
CA SER A 363 10.25 0.23 27.33
C SER A 363 9.79 1.67 27.01
N LYS A 364 8.75 1.79 26.17
CA LYS A 364 7.47 2.52 26.43
C LYS A 364 6.73 2.67 25.10
N LYS A 365 5.51 2.13 25.03
CA LYS A 365 4.58 2.28 23.90
C LYS A 365 4.15 3.75 23.75
N ASN A 366 4.96 4.58 23.10
CA ASN A 366 4.46 5.73 22.36
C ASN A 366 4.42 5.32 20.88
N PHE A 367 3.21 5.01 20.42
CA PHE A 367 2.88 4.67 19.05
C PHE A 367 3.15 5.85 18.11
N LYS A 368 4.38 5.96 17.63
CA LYS A 368 4.70 6.61 16.35
C LYS A 368 5.38 5.56 15.49
N LYS A 369 4.81 5.31 14.29
CA LYS A 369 5.28 4.43 13.21
C LYS A 369 6.56 3.67 13.59
N LYS A 370 6.42 2.39 13.98
CA LYS A 370 7.51 1.42 13.77
C LYS A 370 7.95 1.59 12.31
N GLY A 371 9.26 1.72 12.11
CA GLY A 371 9.90 2.23 10.89
C GLY A 371 9.05 1.99 9.65
N SER A 372 8.54 3.08 9.06
CA SER A 372 7.97 3.04 7.73
C SER A 372 8.95 2.23 6.89
N SER A 373 8.48 1.14 6.27
CA SER A 373 9.25 0.45 5.25
C SER A 373 9.81 1.49 4.27
N PHE A 374 10.95 1.20 3.68
CA PHE A 374 11.71 2.08 2.81
C PHE A 374 10.80 2.81 1.80
N GLN A 375 10.31 4.00 2.17
CA GLN A 375 9.30 4.72 1.40
C GLN A 375 10.05 5.64 0.44
N THR A 376 9.97 5.33 -0.85
CA THR A 376 10.63 6.12 -1.89
C THR A 376 9.97 7.48 -2.08
N VAL A 377 10.74 8.43 -2.62
CA VAL A 377 10.24 9.77 -2.97
C VAL A 377 9.06 9.68 -3.94
N SER A 378 9.13 8.79 -4.94
CA SER A 378 8.05 8.56 -5.91
C SER A 378 6.73 8.12 -5.26
N ALA A 379 6.80 7.25 -4.24
CA ALA A 379 5.61 6.73 -3.58
C ALA A 379 4.92 7.82 -2.75
N LEU A 380 5.68 8.60 -1.99
CA LEU A 380 5.17 9.74 -1.21
C LEU A 380 4.56 10.81 -2.12
N PHE A 381 5.24 11.12 -3.22
CA PHE A 381 4.77 12.08 -4.21
C PHE A 381 3.44 11.64 -4.84
N ARG A 382 3.33 10.37 -5.25
CA ARG A 382 2.09 9.79 -5.80
C ARG A 382 0.94 9.85 -4.80
N GLU A 383 1.17 9.53 -3.53
CA GLU A 383 0.14 9.58 -2.49
C GLU A 383 -0.39 11.02 -2.31
N ASN A 384 0.51 11.99 -2.22
CA ASN A 384 0.15 13.41 -2.05
C ASN A 384 -0.60 13.94 -3.27
N LEU A 385 -0.14 13.60 -4.49
CA LEU A 385 -0.81 14.00 -5.72
C LEU A 385 -2.21 13.40 -5.83
N ASN A 386 -2.40 12.14 -5.43
CA ASN A 386 -3.73 11.52 -5.46
C ASN A 386 -4.70 12.14 -4.45
N LYS A 387 -4.23 12.54 -3.26
CA LYS A 387 -5.04 13.33 -2.31
C LYS A 387 -5.42 14.69 -2.90
N LEU A 388 -4.47 15.38 -3.53
CA LEU A 388 -4.73 16.64 -4.20
C LEU A 388 -5.78 16.49 -5.31
N MET A 389 -5.63 15.50 -6.19
CA MET A 389 -6.59 15.25 -7.27
C MET A 389 -7.98 14.89 -6.75
N ALA A 390 -8.07 14.14 -5.65
CA ALA A 390 -9.35 13.83 -5.01
C ALA A 390 -10.03 15.10 -4.48
N ASN A 391 -9.27 15.99 -3.83
CA ASN A 391 -9.77 17.28 -3.35
C ASN A 391 -10.20 18.19 -4.50
N LEU A 392 -9.44 18.25 -5.60
CA LEU A 392 -9.81 19.06 -6.77
C LEU A 392 -11.12 18.57 -7.40
N ARG A 393 -11.30 17.25 -7.52
CA ARG A 393 -12.53 16.63 -8.06
C ARG A 393 -13.77 16.87 -7.20
N SER A 394 -13.63 17.11 -5.89
CA SER A 394 -14.75 17.42 -5.01
C SER A 394 -15.10 18.92 -4.97
N THR A 395 -14.28 19.76 -5.58
CA THR A 395 -14.48 21.22 -5.67
C THR A 395 -14.99 21.65 -7.03
N HIS A 396 -15.50 22.89 -7.12
CA HIS A 396 -15.84 23.53 -8.38
C HIS A 396 -14.62 24.28 -8.95
N PRO A 397 -13.99 23.81 -10.04
CA PRO A 397 -12.77 24.41 -10.54
C PRO A 397 -13.04 25.68 -11.35
N HIS A 398 -12.14 26.64 -11.21
CA HIS A 398 -12.06 27.82 -12.07
C HIS A 398 -10.66 27.87 -12.67
N PHE A 399 -10.58 27.90 -14.01
CA PHE A 399 -9.32 27.79 -14.72
C PHE A 399 -8.83 29.15 -15.21
N VAL A 400 -7.54 29.41 -15.03
CA VAL A 400 -6.81 30.54 -15.64
C VAL A 400 -5.65 29.94 -16.44
N GLN A 401 -5.69 30.08 -17.77
CA GLN A 401 -4.62 29.58 -18.62
C GLN A 401 -3.61 30.70 -18.93
N CYS A 402 -2.44 30.61 -18.33
CA CYS A 402 -1.32 31.51 -18.57
C CYS A 402 -0.58 31.07 -19.85
N ILE A 403 -0.25 32.03 -20.72
CA ILE A 403 0.49 31.78 -21.96
C ILE A 403 1.82 32.54 -21.90
N ILE A 404 2.91 31.84 -22.17
CA ILE A 404 4.25 32.44 -22.20
C ILE A 404 4.38 33.21 -23.52
N PRO A 405 4.63 34.54 -23.49
CA PRO A 405 4.72 35.33 -24.71
C PRO A 405 6.05 35.13 -25.45
N ASN A 406 7.16 34.93 -24.73
CA ASN A 406 8.48 34.69 -25.31
C ASN A 406 9.42 34.01 -24.27
N GLU A 407 10.42 33.28 -24.74
CA GLU A 407 11.43 32.62 -23.87
C GLU A 407 12.50 33.59 -23.36
N THR A 408 12.70 34.73 -24.05
CA THR A 408 13.68 35.75 -23.67
C THR A 408 13.30 36.58 -22.44
N LYS A 409 12.11 36.33 -21.86
CA LYS A 409 11.54 37.08 -20.72
C LYS A 409 11.47 38.60 -20.96
N THR A 410 11.34 39.04 -22.21
CA THR A 410 11.28 40.46 -22.56
C THR A 410 9.82 40.95 -22.57
N PRO A 411 9.46 41.98 -21.79
CA PRO A 411 8.10 42.49 -21.77
C PRO A 411 7.73 43.10 -23.14
N GLY A 412 6.50 42.84 -23.60
CA GLY A 412 5.98 43.38 -24.87
C GLY A 412 6.42 42.65 -26.15
N SER A 413 7.36 41.71 -26.06
CA SER A 413 7.74 40.84 -27.18
C SER A 413 6.88 39.58 -27.19
N THR A 414 6.47 39.11 -28.38
CA THR A 414 5.66 37.89 -28.52
C THR A 414 6.18 37.02 -29.66
N ASP A 415 6.52 35.77 -29.33
CA ASP A 415 6.79 34.72 -30.31
C ASP A 415 5.50 34.01 -30.69
N HIS A 416 5.08 34.22 -31.94
CA HIS A 416 3.85 33.68 -32.48
C HIS A 416 3.86 32.16 -32.59
N HIS A 417 5.02 31.54 -32.89
CA HIS A 417 5.11 30.09 -33.05
C HIS A 417 4.97 29.41 -31.68
N LEU A 418 5.63 29.95 -30.66
CA LEU A 418 5.53 29.50 -29.27
C LEU A 418 4.10 29.63 -28.73
N VAL A 419 3.45 30.77 -28.95
CA VAL A 419 2.05 30.99 -28.53
C VAL A 419 1.11 30.04 -29.27
N LEU A 420 1.28 29.86 -30.58
CA LEU A 420 0.45 28.94 -31.36
C LEU A 420 0.58 27.49 -30.90
N HIS A 421 1.80 27.06 -30.57
CA HIS A 421 2.06 25.74 -30.00
C HIS A 421 1.34 25.55 -28.66
N GLN A 422 1.46 26.50 -27.73
CA GLN A 422 0.77 26.46 -26.44
C GLN A 422 -0.76 26.43 -26.57
N LEU A 423 -1.34 27.24 -27.46
CA LEU A 423 -2.79 27.28 -27.67
C LEU A 423 -3.36 25.94 -28.18
N ARG A 424 -2.56 25.17 -28.93
CA ARG A 424 -2.92 23.83 -29.40
C ARG A 424 -2.77 22.79 -28.31
N CYS A 425 -1.61 22.75 -27.65
CA CYS A 425 -1.31 21.75 -26.63
C CYS A 425 -2.22 21.87 -25.39
N ASN A 426 -2.53 23.10 -24.95
CA ASN A 426 -3.38 23.32 -23.78
C ASN A 426 -4.88 23.11 -24.06
N GLY A 427 -5.27 22.80 -25.31
CA GLY A 427 -6.67 22.60 -25.72
C GLY A 427 -7.53 23.86 -25.65
N VAL A 428 -6.92 25.06 -25.78
CA VAL A 428 -7.64 26.33 -25.70
C VAL A 428 -8.65 26.47 -26.83
N LEU A 429 -8.26 26.06 -28.05
CA LEU A 429 -9.13 26.14 -29.22
C LEU A 429 -10.37 25.26 -29.06
N GLU A 430 -10.20 24.05 -28.57
CA GLU A 430 -11.25 23.09 -28.26
C GLU A 430 -12.13 23.60 -27.13
N GLY A 431 -11.52 24.16 -26.07
CA GLY A 431 -12.23 24.84 -24.97
C GLY A 431 -13.13 25.99 -25.46
N ILE A 432 -12.63 26.84 -26.35
CA ILE A 432 -13.43 27.93 -26.93
C ILE A 432 -14.56 27.37 -27.80
N ARG A 433 -14.31 26.30 -28.58
CA ARG A 433 -15.36 25.67 -29.40
C ARG A 433 -16.49 25.14 -28.55
N ILE A 434 -16.20 24.48 -27.41
CA ILE A 434 -17.25 23.95 -26.54
C ILE A 434 -17.98 25.08 -25.81
N CYS A 435 -17.27 26.07 -25.26
CA CYS A 435 -17.90 27.19 -24.58
C CYS A 435 -18.78 28.05 -25.50
N ARG A 436 -18.44 28.15 -26.80
CA ARG A 436 -19.22 28.87 -27.80
C ARG A 436 -20.49 28.13 -28.22
N LYS A 437 -20.40 26.80 -28.36
CA LYS A 437 -21.55 25.96 -28.75
C LYS A 437 -22.46 25.65 -27.56
N GLY A 438 -21.86 25.40 -26.39
CA GLY A 438 -22.53 25.02 -25.15
C GLY A 438 -23.11 26.21 -24.38
N PHE A 439 -23.51 25.92 -23.14
CA PHE A 439 -24.22 26.82 -22.23
C PHE A 439 -23.54 26.79 -20.84
N PRO A 440 -22.43 27.53 -20.66
CA PRO A 440 -21.56 27.41 -19.49
C PRO A 440 -22.20 27.88 -18.17
N SER A 441 -23.27 28.68 -18.23
CA SER A 441 -23.95 29.18 -17.04
C SER A 441 -25.26 28.42 -16.82
N ARG A 442 -25.49 27.94 -15.59
CA ARG A 442 -26.69 27.17 -15.24
C ARG A 442 -27.25 27.54 -13.88
N ILE A 443 -28.59 27.60 -13.77
CA ILE A 443 -29.29 27.98 -12.53
C ILE A 443 -30.49 27.04 -12.33
N LEU A 444 -30.74 26.64 -11.08
CA LEU A 444 -31.93 25.88 -10.70
C LEU A 444 -33.20 26.72 -10.90
N TYR A 445 -34.29 26.09 -11.33
CA TYR A 445 -35.54 26.82 -11.59
C TYR A 445 -36.08 27.59 -10.38
N GLY A 446 -35.95 27.04 -9.17
CA GLY A 446 -36.36 27.72 -7.93
C GLY A 446 -35.62 29.03 -7.71
N ASP A 447 -34.29 28.97 -7.83
CA ASP A 447 -33.39 30.12 -7.67
C ASP A 447 -33.62 31.15 -8.78
N PHE A 448 -33.74 30.70 -10.04
CA PHE A 448 -34.01 31.57 -11.18
C PHE A 448 -35.32 32.35 -10.98
N ARG A 449 -36.40 31.64 -10.65
CA ARG A 449 -37.70 32.26 -10.35
C ARG A 449 -37.59 33.26 -9.22
N GLN A 450 -36.97 32.89 -8.09
CA GLN A 450 -36.86 33.78 -6.93
C GLN A 450 -36.02 35.02 -7.23
N ARG A 451 -34.91 34.85 -7.95
CA ARG A 451 -33.93 35.91 -8.24
C ARG A 451 -34.45 36.92 -9.26
N TYR A 452 -35.07 36.45 -10.34
CA TYR A 452 -35.49 37.30 -11.47
C TYR A 452 -36.96 37.71 -11.45
N ARG A 453 -37.77 37.26 -10.49
CA ARG A 453 -39.17 37.72 -10.34
C ARG A 453 -39.33 39.23 -10.30
N ILE A 454 -38.30 39.94 -9.82
CA ILE A 454 -38.27 41.41 -9.72
C ILE A 454 -38.27 42.08 -11.10
N LEU A 455 -37.70 41.43 -12.12
CA LEU A 455 -37.65 41.97 -13.48
C LEU A 455 -39.05 42.17 -14.06
N ASN A 456 -39.94 41.19 -13.84
CA ASN A 456 -41.31 41.26 -14.32
C ASN A 456 -42.27 40.54 -13.35
N ALA A 457 -42.73 41.28 -12.34
CA ALA A 457 -43.67 40.75 -11.34
C ALA A 457 -45.05 40.41 -11.93
N SER A 458 -45.46 41.06 -13.03
CA SER A 458 -46.73 40.78 -13.69
C SER A 458 -46.77 39.45 -14.45
N ALA A 459 -45.62 38.89 -14.83
CA ALA A 459 -45.55 37.61 -15.54
C ALA A 459 -45.94 36.41 -14.65
N ILE A 460 -45.87 36.56 -13.32
CA ILE A 460 -46.20 35.51 -12.34
C ILE A 460 -47.25 36.06 -11.37
N PRO A 461 -48.55 35.74 -11.55
CA PRO A 461 -49.62 36.19 -10.67
C PRO A 461 -49.40 35.78 -9.20
N GLU A 462 -49.67 36.69 -8.26
CA GLU A 462 -49.53 36.41 -6.83
C GLU A 462 -50.59 35.40 -6.35
N GLY A 463 -50.15 34.39 -5.60
CA GLY A 463 -51.04 33.41 -4.94
C GLY A 463 -51.31 32.11 -5.71
N GLN A 464 -50.90 31.98 -6.98
CA GLN A 464 -50.97 30.72 -7.71
C GLN A 464 -49.66 29.93 -7.58
N PHE A 465 -49.75 28.68 -7.10
CA PHE A 465 -48.62 27.75 -7.13
C PHE A 465 -48.38 27.31 -8.58
N ILE A 466 -47.51 28.03 -9.27
CA ILE A 466 -47.02 27.67 -10.61
C ILE A 466 -45.73 26.87 -10.41
N ASP A 467 -45.63 25.75 -11.13
CA ASP A 467 -44.39 24.97 -11.21
C ASP A 467 -43.20 25.85 -11.58
N SER A 468 -42.08 25.69 -10.88
CA SER A 468 -40.90 26.55 -11.00
C SER A 468 -40.33 26.57 -12.41
N LYS A 469 -40.41 25.44 -13.14
CA LYS A 469 -40.01 25.36 -14.55
C LYS A 469 -40.90 26.24 -15.44
N LYS A 470 -42.21 26.03 -15.40
CA LYS A 470 -43.19 26.83 -16.17
C LYS A 470 -43.16 28.32 -15.81
N ALA A 471 -42.93 28.63 -14.55
CA ALA A 471 -42.77 30.01 -14.09
C ALA A 471 -41.52 30.66 -14.70
N SER A 472 -40.39 29.93 -14.74
CA SER A 472 -39.14 30.40 -15.35
C SER A 472 -39.27 30.55 -16.87
N GLU A 473 -39.97 29.63 -17.54
CA GLU A 473 -40.29 29.71 -18.98
C GLU A 473 -41.09 30.96 -19.32
N LYS A 474 -42.16 31.24 -18.56
CA LYS A 474 -42.97 32.46 -18.73
C LYS A 474 -42.17 33.73 -18.44
N LEU A 475 -41.33 33.71 -17.40
CA LEU A 475 -40.50 34.85 -17.03
C LEU A 475 -39.50 35.18 -18.14
N LEU A 476 -38.76 34.19 -18.64
CA LEU A 476 -37.83 34.38 -19.76
C LEU A 476 -38.53 34.79 -21.05
N SER A 477 -39.72 34.24 -21.34
CA SER A 477 -40.49 34.63 -22.53
C SER A 477 -41.07 36.05 -22.43
N SER A 478 -41.16 36.61 -21.21
CA SER A 478 -41.62 37.98 -20.98
C SER A 478 -40.51 39.03 -21.07
N ILE A 479 -39.25 38.59 -21.05
CA ILE A 479 -38.08 39.43 -21.22
C ILE A 479 -37.64 39.28 -22.68
N ASP A 480 -37.27 40.39 -23.32
CA ASP A 480 -36.85 40.40 -24.72
C ASP A 480 -35.43 39.79 -24.84
N VAL A 481 -35.36 38.46 -24.87
CA VAL A 481 -34.11 37.69 -24.94
C VAL A 481 -34.20 36.67 -26.05
N ASP A 482 -33.12 36.53 -26.83
CA ASP A 482 -33.03 35.54 -27.89
C ASP A 482 -33.11 34.10 -27.35
N HIS A 483 -34.07 33.33 -27.86
CA HIS A 483 -34.29 31.92 -27.57
C HIS A 483 -33.09 31.02 -27.92
N ALA A 484 -32.15 31.45 -28.76
CA ALA A 484 -30.93 30.69 -29.05
C ALA A 484 -29.87 30.77 -27.93
N GLN A 485 -29.97 31.76 -27.05
CA GLN A 485 -28.99 32.01 -26.00
C GLN A 485 -29.26 31.23 -24.71
N TYR A 486 -30.38 30.51 -24.62
CA TYR A 486 -30.69 29.68 -23.46
C TYR A 486 -31.38 28.36 -23.84
N ARG A 487 -31.31 27.38 -22.94
CA ARG A 487 -31.96 26.07 -23.07
C ARG A 487 -32.55 25.62 -21.74
N PHE A 488 -33.67 24.91 -21.81
CA PHE A 488 -34.34 24.34 -20.64
C PHE A 488 -33.93 22.88 -20.47
N GLY A 489 -33.37 22.55 -19.31
CA GLY A 489 -33.17 21.17 -18.86
C GLY A 489 -34.37 20.63 -18.07
N TYR A 490 -34.19 19.48 -17.45
CA TYR A 490 -35.18 18.90 -16.54
C TYR A 490 -35.29 19.69 -15.23
N THR A 491 -34.17 20.07 -14.62
CA THR A 491 -34.13 20.73 -13.30
C THR A 491 -33.52 22.14 -13.32
N LYS A 492 -32.76 22.45 -14.38
CA LYS A 492 -32.02 23.71 -14.52
C LYS A 492 -32.32 24.42 -15.84
N VAL A 493 -32.10 25.72 -15.86
CA VAL A 493 -32.01 26.53 -17.07
C VAL A 493 -30.55 26.85 -17.37
N PHE A 494 -30.19 26.77 -18.64
CA PHE A 494 -28.84 26.89 -19.16
C PHE A 494 -28.73 28.13 -20.05
N PHE A 495 -27.65 28.91 -19.90
CA PHE A 495 -27.42 30.17 -20.59
C PHE A 495 -26.06 30.17 -21.29
N LYS A 496 -26.00 30.84 -22.44
CA LYS A 496 -24.74 31.21 -23.07
C LYS A 496 -24.00 32.25 -22.24
N ALA A 497 -22.68 32.30 -22.43
CA ALA A 497 -21.85 33.31 -21.80
C ALA A 497 -22.35 34.73 -22.11
N GLY A 498 -22.35 35.60 -21.11
CA GLY A 498 -22.81 37.00 -21.23
C GLY A 498 -24.29 37.21 -20.94
N LEU A 499 -25.18 36.29 -21.34
CA LEU A 499 -26.63 36.50 -21.15
C LEU A 499 -27.02 36.61 -19.67
N LEU A 500 -26.43 35.76 -18.81
CA LEU A 500 -26.70 35.83 -17.38
C LEU A 500 -26.26 37.18 -16.77
N GLY A 501 -25.16 37.74 -17.27
CA GLY A 501 -24.68 39.06 -16.86
C GLY A 501 -25.65 40.16 -17.25
N LEU A 502 -26.22 40.10 -18.47
CA LEU A 502 -27.28 41.03 -18.91
C LEU A 502 -28.52 40.94 -18.01
N LEU A 503 -28.95 39.74 -17.64
CA LEU A 503 -30.08 39.56 -16.72
C LEU A 503 -29.80 40.11 -15.32
N GLU A 504 -28.56 39.99 -14.81
CA GLU A 504 -28.16 40.61 -13.55
C GLU A 504 -28.12 42.14 -13.66
N GLU A 505 -27.60 42.70 -14.76
CA GLU A 505 -27.57 44.16 -14.97
C GLU A 505 -28.97 44.76 -15.00
N MET A 506 -29.89 44.16 -15.77
CA MET A 506 -31.31 44.56 -15.78
C MET A 506 -31.96 44.48 -14.39
N ARG A 507 -31.53 43.51 -13.57
CA ARG A 507 -32.05 43.32 -12.22
C ARG A 507 -31.49 44.37 -11.27
N ASP A 508 -30.20 44.67 -11.37
CA ASP A 508 -29.51 45.64 -10.55
C ASP A 508 -30.02 47.06 -10.80
N GLU A 509 -30.35 47.41 -12.04
CA GLU A 509 -31.02 48.68 -12.36
C GLU A 509 -32.36 48.83 -11.62
N ARG A 510 -33.18 47.77 -11.62
CA ARG A 510 -34.46 47.77 -10.89
C ARG A 510 -34.27 47.79 -9.39
N LEU A 511 -33.31 47.02 -8.88
CA LEU A 511 -32.97 46.97 -7.47
C LEU A 511 -32.42 48.31 -6.98
N ALA A 512 -31.63 49.03 -7.77
CA ALA A 512 -31.10 50.34 -7.39
C ALA A 512 -32.23 51.34 -7.09
N VAL A 513 -33.29 51.37 -7.89
CA VAL A 513 -34.47 52.23 -7.67
C VAL A 513 -35.22 51.85 -6.39
N LEU A 514 -35.35 50.56 -6.08
CA LEU A 514 -36.00 50.09 -4.85
C LEU A 514 -35.12 50.32 -3.62
N MET A 515 -33.83 50.03 -3.73
CA MET A 515 -32.86 50.11 -2.65
C MET A 515 -32.65 51.56 -2.22
N THR A 516 -32.65 52.54 -3.13
CA THR A 516 -32.59 53.96 -2.77
C THR A 516 -33.77 54.40 -1.91
N ARG A 517 -34.99 53.88 -2.16
CA ARG A 517 -36.16 54.13 -1.31
C ARG A 517 -36.00 53.51 0.08
N ILE A 518 -35.56 52.26 0.15
CA ILE A 518 -35.31 51.58 1.42
C ILE A 518 -34.22 52.30 2.21
N GLN A 519 -33.11 52.65 1.57
CA GLN A 519 -32.01 53.42 2.16
C GLN A 519 -32.49 54.78 2.67
N ALA A 520 -33.37 55.49 1.95
CA ALA A 520 -33.94 56.75 2.43
C ALA A 520 -34.78 56.56 3.71
N VAL A 521 -35.60 55.51 3.76
CA VAL A 521 -36.38 55.15 4.95
C VAL A 521 -35.46 54.77 6.12
N ALA A 522 -34.45 53.94 5.87
CA ALA A 522 -33.47 53.51 6.88
C ALA A 522 -32.65 54.69 7.42
N ARG A 523 -32.12 55.56 6.54
CA ARG A 523 -31.43 56.80 6.94
C ARG A 523 -32.35 57.69 7.77
N GLY A 524 -33.62 57.83 7.37
CA GLY A 524 -34.64 58.53 8.15
C GLY A 524 -34.88 57.89 9.53
N TYR A 525 -35.00 56.57 9.59
CA TYR A 525 -35.20 55.81 10.82
C TYR A 525 -34.02 55.95 11.79
N VAL A 526 -32.77 55.91 11.31
CA VAL A 526 -31.57 56.10 12.14
C VAL A 526 -31.41 57.56 12.58
N THR A 527 -31.74 58.51 11.71
CA THR A 527 -31.54 59.96 12.00
C THR A 527 -32.58 60.48 13.00
N ARG A 528 -33.82 60.00 12.98
CA ARG A 528 -34.90 60.49 13.86
C ARG A 528 -34.62 60.32 15.37
N PRO A 529 -34.16 59.16 15.88
CA PRO A 529 -33.72 59.03 17.27
C PRO A 529 -32.56 59.97 17.62
N ARG A 530 -31.57 60.09 16.72
CA ARG A 530 -30.43 61.00 16.91
C ARG A 530 -30.87 62.46 17.00
N LEU A 531 -31.83 62.87 16.17
CA LEU A 531 -32.43 64.20 16.20
C LEU A 531 -33.23 64.43 17.50
N LYS A 532 -33.98 63.42 17.97
CA LYS A 532 -34.68 63.48 19.25
C LYS A 532 -33.70 63.62 20.41
N GLU A 533 -32.57 62.94 20.37
CA GLU A 533 -31.50 63.08 21.36
C GLU A 533 -30.88 64.49 21.32
N MET A 534 -30.59 65.03 20.13
CA MET A 534 -30.11 66.40 19.97
C MET A 534 -31.12 67.43 20.49
N ALA A 535 -32.41 67.24 20.26
CA ALA A 535 -33.48 68.09 20.78
C ALA A 535 -33.55 68.05 22.31
N LYS A 536 -33.47 66.85 22.91
CA LYS A 536 -33.37 66.69 24.37
C LYS A 536 -32.11 67.35 24.94
N ARG A 537 -30.96 67.22 24.28
CA ARG A 537 -29.71 67.90 24.69
C ARG A 537 -29.88 69.41 24.69
N ARG A 538 -30.52 69.97 23.66
CA ARG A 538 -30.82 71.41 23.57
C ARG A 538 -31.70 71.88 24.73
N GLU A 539 -32.77 71.16 25.03
CA GLU A 539 -33.66 71.48 26.15
C GLU A 539 -32.97 71.34 27.51
N ALA A 540 -32.21 70.26 27.70
CA ALA A 540 -31.41 70.04 28.90
C ALA A 540 -30.39 71.16 29.13
N VAL A 541 -29.74 71.67 28.07
CA VAL A 541 -28.83 72.82 28.17
C VAL A 541 -29.55 74.05 28.73
N PHE A 542 -30.76 74.36 28.29
CA PHE A 542 -31.53 75.47 28.84
C PHE A 542 -31.92 75.26 30.32
N ILE A 543 -32.39 74.05 30.66
CA ILE A 543 -32.75 73.69 32.03
C ILE A 543 -31.53 73.77 32.94
N ILE A 544 -30.37 73.27 32.52
CA ILE A 544 -29.11 73.34 33.28
C ILE A 544 -28.69 74.80 33.47
N GLN A 545 -28.68 75.61 32.40
CA GLN A 545 -28.34 77.03 32.50
C GLN A 545 -29.26 77.78 33.47
N TYR A 546 -30.57 77.54 33.39
CA TYR A 546 -31.55 78.14 34.30
C TYR A 546 -31.34 77.67 35.75
N ASN A 547 -31.20 76.36 35.98
CA ASN A 547 -31.01 75.81 37.31
C ASN A 547 -29.69 76.25 37.94
N ILE A 548 -28.59 76.37 37.19
CA ILE A 548 -27.33 76.91 37.71
C ILE A 548 -27.53 78.35 38.16
N ARG A 549 -28.21 79.20 37.36
CA ARG A 549 -28.52 80.58 37.74
C ARG A 549 -29.40 80.65 38.99
N SER A 550 -30.46 79.86 39.03
CA SER A 550 -31.38 79.78 40.18
C SER A 550 -30.68 79.26 41.44
N PHE A 551 -29.88 78.20 41.32
CA PHE A 551 -29.09 77.65 42.41
C PHE A 551 -28.06 78.65 42.94
N MET A 552 -27.38 79.40 42.08
CA MET A 552 -26.46 80.46 42.51
C MET A 552 -27.16 81.53 43.35
N ASN A 553 -28.44 81.84 43.07
CA ASN A 553 -29.24 82.78 43.85
C ASN A 553 -29.72 82.16 45.18
N VAL A 554 -30.09 80.88 45.19
CA VAL A 554 -30.76 80.23 46.33
C VAL A 554 -29.79 79.49 47.26
N LYS A 555 -28.57 79.17 46.84
CA LYS A 555 -27.60 78.38 47.63
C LYS A 555 -27.26 79.00 49.00
N ASN A 556 -27.31 80.32 49.09
CA ASN A 556 -27.03 81.07 50.31
C ASN A 556 -28.30 81.41 51.12
N TRP A 557 -29.49 81.04 50.63
CA TRP A 557 -30.77 81.35 51.28
C TRP A 557 -30.96 80.46 52.53
N PRO A 558 -31.22 81.05 53.72
CA PRO A 558 -31.30 80.30 54.98
C PRO A 558 -32.30 79.13 54.98
N TRP A 559 -33.48 79.31 54.36
CA TRP A 559 -34.51 78.27 54.26
C TRP A 559 -34.10 77.09 53.38
N MET A 560 -33.32 77.31 52.31
CA MET A 560 -32.81 76.22 51.48
C MET A 560 -31.76 75.38 52.22
N ARG A 561 -30.92 76.01 53.05
CA ARG A 561 -29.95 75.32 53.91
C ARG A 561 -30.65 74.44 54.95
N LEU A 562 -31.79 74.90 55.49
CA LEU A 562 -32.64 74.12 56.39
C LEU A 562 -33.28 72.92 55.67
N PHE A 563 -33.83 73.14 54.46
CA PHE A 563 -34.40 72.08 53.65
C PHE A 563 -33.39 70.98 53.31
N PHE A 564 -32.14 71.31 52.95
CA PHE A 564 -31.10 70.32 52.70
C PHE A 564 -30.74 69.48 53.94
N LYS A 565 -30.89 70.03 55.15
CA LYS A 565 -30.69 69.27 56.41
C LYS A 565 -31.86 68.34 56.72
N ILE A 566 -33.08 68.72 56.35
CA ILE A 566 -34.31 67.96 56.65
C ILE A 566 -34.61 66.90 55.58
N LYS A 567 -34.34 67.18 54.31
CA LYS A 567 -34.66 66.30 53.17
C LYS A 567 -34.17 64.84 53.32
N PRO A 568 -32.95 64.55 53.81
CA PRO A 568 -32.49 63.17 54.01
C PRO A 568 -33.33 62.37 55.02
N LEU A 569 -34.02 63.05 55.93
CA LEU A 569 -34.86 62.44 56.98
C LEU A 569 -36.24 62.00 56.46
N LEU A 570 -36.59 62.32 55.21
CA LEU A 570 -37.89 62.02 54.58
C LEU A 570 -37.86 60.84 53.59
N ARG A 571 -36.75 60.07 53.57
CA ARG A 571 -36.39 59.02 52.58
C ARG A 571 -37.34 57.82 52.44
N SER A 572 -38.36 57.67 53.30
CA SER A 572 -39.18 56.45 53.37
C SER A 572 -40.03 56.19 52.12
N ALA A 573 -40.57 57.22 51.47
CA ALA A 573 -41.48 57.06 50.33
C ALA A 573 -40.77 56.84 48.98
N GLU A 574 -39.56 57.37 48.81
CA GLU A 574 -38.74 57.16 47.61
C GLU A 574 -38.17 55.74 47.57
N ALA A 575 -37.74 55.21 48.72
CA ALA A 575 -37.20 53.87 48.85
C ALA A 575 -38.19 52.75 48.50
N GLU A 576 -39.50 52.96 48.72
CA GLU A 576 -40.54 51.96 48.42
C GLU A 576 -40.77 51.81 46.91
N LYS A 577 -40.80 52.92 46.16
CA LYS A 577 -40.90 52.89 44.70
C LYS A 577 -39.66 52.29 44.05
N GLU A 578 -38.47 52.65 44.55
CA GLU A 578 -37.20 52.05 44.09
C GLU A 578 -37.14 50.54 44.35
N MET A 579 -37.66 50.09 45.50
CA MET A 579 -37.75 48.68 45.85
C MET A 579 -38.70 47.92 44.91
N GLN A 580 -39.82 48.53 44.50
CA GLN A 580 -40.76 47.90 43.58
C GLN A 580 -40.18 47.73 42.17
N THR A 581 -39.51 48.76 41.63
CA THR A 581 -38.82 48.67 40.34
C THR A 581 -37.69 47.65 40.37
N MET A 582 -36.90 47.61 41.44
CA MET A 582 -35.84 46.61 41.60
C MET A 582 -36.38 45.17 41.66
N LYS A 583 -37.54 44.96 42.29
CA LYS A 583 -38.19 43.63 42.33
C LYS A 583 -38.62 43.16 40.94
N GLU A 584 -39.20 44.03 40.13
CA GLU A 584 -39.62 43.70 38.77
C GLU A 584 -38.42 43.40 37.86
N GLU A 585 -37.36 44.21 37.94
CA GLU A 585 -36.12 43.97 37.21
C GLU A 585 -35.44 42.68 37.65
N PHE A 586 -35.37 42.42 38.95
CA PHE A 586 -34.81 41.19 39.49
C PHE A 586 -35.58 39.95 39.01
N ALA A 587 -36.91 40.02 38.98
CA ALA A 587 -37.75 38.93 38.50
C ALA A 587 -37.51 38.63 37.01
N ARG A 588 -37.46 39.67 36.16
CA ARG A 588 -37.18 39.52 34.73
C ARG A 588 -35.79 38.95 34.49
N LEU A 589 -34.78 39.49 35.17
CA LEU A 589 -33.39 39.06 35.00
C LEU A 589 -33.20 37.60 35.44
N ARG A 590 -33.88 37.19 36.52
CA ARG A 590 -33.89 35.80 36.97
C ARG A 590 -34.52 34.85 35.96
N GLU A 591 -35.62 35.25 35.32
CA GLU A 591 -36.28 34.45 34.28
C GLU A 591 -35.43 34.33 33.01
N GLU A 592 -34.84 35.44 32.54
CA GLU A 592 -33.93 35.44 31.38
C GLU A 592 -32.67 34.61 31.65
N PHE A 593 -32.09 34.73 32.85
CA PHE A 593 -30.96 33.92 33.29
C PHE A 593 -31.30 32.43 33.26
N ALA A 594 -32.46 32.03 33.81
CA ALA A 594 -32.90 30.62 33.80
C ALA A 594 -33.08 30.07 32.37
N LYS A 595 -33.70 30.86 31.47
CA LYS A 595 -33.86 30.48 30.05
C LYS A 595 -32.51 30.36 29.33
N SER A 596 -31.59 31.30 29.57
CA SER A 596 -30.26 31.29 28.98
C SER A 596 -29.41 30.13 29.51
N GLU A 597 -29.51 29.82 30.80
CA GLU A 597 -28.79 28.70 31.41
C GLU A 597 -29.28 27.36 30.85
N ALA A 598 -30.60 27.17 30.73
CA ALA A 598 -31.18 25.97 30.13
C ALA A 598 -30.73 25.79 28.66
N ARG A 599 -30.77 26.87 27.87
CA ARG A 599 -30.30 26.84 26.47
C ARG A 599 -28.81 26.55 26.35
N ARG A 600 -27.98 27.10 27.25
CA ARG A 600 -26.54 26.83 27.29
C ARG A 600 -26.26 25.36 27.57
N LYS A 601 -26.95 24.74 28.54
CA LYS A 601 -26.81 23.32 28.85
C LYS A 601 -27.18 22.44 27.66
N GLU A 602 -28.30 22.71 27.00
CA GLU A 602 -28.71 21.97 25.80
C GLU A 602 -27.68 22.08 24.65
N LEU A 603 -27.10 23.26 24.44
CA LEU A 603 -26.06 23.47 23.43
C LEU A 603 -24.73 22.80 23.80
N GLU A 604 -24.36 22.80 25.08
CA GLU A 604 -23.16 22.11 25.57
C GLU A 604 -23.29 20.60 25.40
N GLU A 605 -24.45 20.02 25.71
CA GLU A 605 -24.72 18.59 25.46
C GLU A 605 -24.57 18.25 23.97
N LYS A 606 -25.17 19.04 23.07
CA LYS A 606 -25.02 18.87 21.62
C LYS A 606 -23.57 19.00 21.17
N MET A 607 -22.82 19.94 21.74
CA MET A 607 -21.40 20.13 21.42
C MET A 607 -20.55 18.94 21.87
N VAL A 608 -20.83 18.38 23.05
CA VAL A 608 -20.15 17.18 23.54
C VAL A 608 -20.44 15.98 22.64
N MET A 609 -21.68 15.80 22.18
CA MET A 609 -22.02 14.74 21.21
C MET A 609 -21.22 14.85 19.91
N LEU A 610 -21.08 16.05 19.34
CA LEU A 610 -20.27 16.26 18.13
C LEU A 610 -18.77 16.01 18.37
N VAL A 611 -18.27 16.35 19.55
CA VAL A 611 -16.87 16.06 19.92
C VAL A 611 -16.67 14.54 20.09
N GLN A 612 -17.65 13.84 20.66
CA GLN A 612 -17.65 12.38 20.76
C GLN A 612 -17.61 11.73 19.38
N GLU A 613 -18.50 12.13 18.47
CA GLU A 613 -18.51 11.64 17.08
C GLU A 613 -17.17 11.88 16.36
N LYS A 614 -16.57 13.06 16.55
CA LYS A 614 -15.24 13.37 16.02
C LYS A 614 -14.18 12.42 16.57
N ASN A 615 -14.22 12.14 17.87
CA ASN A 615 -13.26 11.23 18.51
C ASN A 615 -13.45 9.79 18.04
N ASP A 616 -14.69 9.33 17.88
CA ASP A 616 -15.02 8.00 17.38
C ASP A 616 -14.53 7.82 15.94
N LEU A 617 -14.77 8.82 15.07
CA LEU A 617 -14.21 8.84 13.70
C LEU A 617 -12.69 8.87 13.70
N TYR A 618 -12.06 9.61 14.62
CA TYR A 618 -10.59 9.65 14.74
C TYR A 618 -10.03 8.27 15.13
N LEU A 619 -10.65 7.60 16.11
CA LEU A 619 -10.29 6.23 16.51
C LEU A 619 -10.48 5.24 15.35
N GLN A 620 -11.57 5.38 14.59
CA GLN A 620 -11.81 4.55 13.41
C GLN A 620 -10.76 4.78 12.32
N ILE A 621 -10.40 6.03 12.04
CA ILE A 621 -9.32 6.36 11.10
C ILE A 621 -7.98 5.80 11.58
N GLN A 622 -7.71 5.84 12.89
CA GLN A 622 -6.49 5.27 13.46
C GLN A 622 -6.47 3.74 13.29
N ALA A 623 -7.55 3.05 13.61
CA ALA A 623 -7.67 1.60 13.44
C ALA A 623 -7.53 1.18 11.96
N GLU A 624 -8.14 1.92 11.02
CA GLU A 624 -7.99 1.65 9.58
C GLU A 624 -6.56 1.94 9.09
N ARG A 625 -5.85 2.92 9.68
CA ARG A 625 -4.42 3.15 9.41
C ARG A 625 -3.53 2.01 9.93
N GLU A 626 -3.84 1.47 11.11
CA GLU A 626 -3.14 0.30 11.66
C GLU A 626 -3.36 -0.93 10.77
N ASN A 627 -4.59 -1.19 10.36
CA ASN A 627 -4.93 -2.26 9.42
C ASN A 627 -4.24 -2.08 8.06
N LEU A 628 -4.11 -0.84 7.58
CA LEU A 628 -3.36 -0.54 6.36
C LEU A 628 -1.86 -0.85 6.54
N CYS A 629 -1.27 -0.51 7.67
CA CYS A 629 0.13 -0.83 8.00
C CYS A 629 0.36 -2.35 8.02
N ASP A 630 -0.53 -3.12 8.66
CA ASP A 630 -0.47 -4.59 8.67
C ASP A 630 -0.65 -5.19 7.27
N ALA A 631 -1.44 -4.53 6.41
CA ALA A 631 -1.58 -4.92 5.01
C ALA A 631 -0.32 -4.58 4.19
N GLU A 632 0.33 -3.46 4.45
CA GLU A 632 1.59 -3.04 3.82
C GLU A 632 2.73 -4.02 4.18
N GLU A 633 2.88 -4.37 5.47
CA GLU A 633 3.90 -5.33 5.93
C GLU A 633 3.70 -6.71 5.28
N ARG A 634 2.45 -7.19 5.19
CA ARG A 634 2.14 -8.43 4.47
C ARG A 634 2.46 -8.34 2.98
N CYS A 635 2.19 -7.20 2.34
CA CYS A 635 2.52 -7.00 0.93
C CYS A 635 4.04 -7.00 0.72
N GLU A 636 4.81 -6.32 1.57
CA GLU A 636 6.27 -6.29 1.50
C GLU A 636 6.88 -7.68 1.74
N GLY A 637 6.36 -8.43 2.71
CA GLY A 637 6.74 -9.84 2.93
C GLY A 637 6.49 -10.71 1.70
N LEU A 638 5.40 -10.47 0.96
CA LEU A 638 5.12 -11.19 -0.29
C LEU A 638 6.01 -10.73 -1.44
N ILE A 639 6.36 -9.45 -1.53
CA ILE A 639 7.28 -8.92 -2.56
C ILE A 639 8.68 -9.51 -2.37
N THR A 640 9.20 -9.53 -1.14
CA THR A 640 10.50 -10.14 -0.84
C THR A 640 10.53 -11.64 -1.15
N SER A 641 9.46 -12.37 -0.79
CA SER A 641 9.30 -13.78 -1.16
C SER A 641 9.26 -13.98 -2.68
N LYS A 642 8.54 -13.11 -3.40
CA LYS A 642 8.47 -13.14 -4.87
C LYS A 642 9.86 -12.97 -5.50
N ILE A 643 10.65 -11.99 -5.06
CA ILE A 643 12.01 -11.77 -5.57
C ILE A 643 12.89 -13.02 -5.37
N HIS A 644 12.78 -13.66 -4.19
CA HIS A 644 13.52 -14.89 -3.90
C HIS A 644 13.09 -16.06 -4.77
N LEU A 645 11.79 -16.19 -5.03
CA LEU A 645 11.23 -17.23 -5.90
C LEU A 645 11.62 -16.99 -7.37
N GLU A 646 11.54 -15.76 -7.87
CA GLU A 646 11.99 -15.42 -9.23
C GLU A 646 13.49 -15.71 -9.42
N ALA A 647 14.33 -15.43 -8.43
CA ALA A 647 15.74 -15.77 -8.47
C ALA A 647 15.96 -17.28 -8.56
N LYS A 648 15.21 -18.08 -7.78
CA LYS A 648 15.28 -19.54 -7.82
C LYS A 648 14.79 -20.12 -9.14
N VAL A 649 13.68 -19.61 -9.68
CA VAL A 649 13.16 -20.04 -10.98
C VAL A 649 14.22 -19.79 -12.05
N LYS A 650 14.84 -18.60 -12.07
CA LYS A 650 15.89 -18.29 -13.03
C LYS A 650 17.11 -19.21 -12.90
N GLU A 651 17.59 -19.43 -11.68
CA GLU A 651 18.72 -20.34 -11.42
C GLU A 651 18.40 -21.78 -11.87
N PHE A 652 17.20 -22.27 -11.58
CA PHE A 652 16.78 -23.61 -11.99
C PHE A 652 16.53 -23.74 -13.49
N SER A 653 16.03 -22.70 -14.16
CA SER A 653 15.90 -22.69 -15.62
C SER A 653 17.26 -22.73 -16.30
N GLU A 654 18.22 -21.91 -15.89
CA GLU A 654 19.59 -21.93 -16.44
C GLU A 654 20.24 -23.31 -16.23
N ARG A 655 20.04 -23.91 -15.05
CA ARG A 655 20.58 -25.25 -14.76
C ARG A 655 19.87 -26.36 -15.52
N MET A 656 18.58 -26.22 -15.80
CA MET A 656 17.83 -27.15 -16.66
C MET A 656 18.35 -27.12 -18.09
N GLU A 657 18.59 -25.93 -18.66
CA GLU A 657 19.15 -25.77 -20.00
C GLU A 657 20.54 -26.40 -20.12
N GLU A 658 21.41 -26.21 -19.11
CA GLU A 658 22.73 -26.85 -19.07
C GLU A 658 22.64 -28.38 -19.04
N GLU A 659 21.73 -28.95 -18.24
CA GLU A 659 21.54 -30.41 -18.16
C GLU A 659 20.90 -30.98 -19.44
N GLU A 660 20.02 -30.23 -20.11
CA GLU A 660 19.46 -30.61 -21.40
C GLU A 660 20.55 -30.66 -22.50
N GLU A 661 21.47 -29.69 -22.52
CA GLU A 661 22.63 -29.69 -23.42
C GLU A 661 23.53 -30.91 -23.15
N ILE A 662 23.85 -31.18 -21.88
CA ILE A 662 24.65 -32.35 -21.49
C ILE A 662 23.93 -33.66 -21.90
N ASN A 663 22.62 -33.76 -21.73
CA ASN A 663 21.85 -34.93 -22.11
C ASN A 663 21.82 -35.14 -23.64
N ALA A 664 21.73 -34.05 -24.42
CA ALA A 664 21.86 -34.09 -25.88
C ALA A 664 23.25 -34.60 -26.30
N ASP A 665 24.31 -34.14 -25.64
CA ASP A 665 25.68 -34.60 -25.88
C ASP A 665 25.89 -36.09 -25.53
N VAL A 666 25.33 -36.53 -24.40
CA VAL A 666 25.41 -37.94 -23.97
C VAL A 666 24.62 -38.84 -24.91
N THR A 667 23.41 -38.45 -25.32
CA THR A 667 22.61 -39.23 -26.27
C THR A 667 23.27 -39.29 -27.65
N ALA A 668 23.93 -38.22 -28.11
CA ALA A 668 24.73 -38.24 -29.33
C ALA A 668 25.93 -39.20 -29.24
N LYS A 669 26.62 -39.25 -28.08
CA LYS A 669 27.70 -40.23 -27.83
C LYS A 669 27.18 -41.66 -27.75
N LYS A 670 26.05 -41.88 -27.07
CA LYS A 670 25.41 -43.19 -26.95
C LYS A 670 25.07 -43.76 -28.33
N ARG A 671 24.50 -42.96 -29.23
CA ARG A 671 24.16 -43.40 -30.59
C ARG A 671 25.38 -43.85 -31.38
N LYS A 672 26.51 -43.14 -31.27
CA LYS A 672 27.77 -43.56 -31.91
C LYS A 672 28.28 -44.91 -31.38
N LEU A 673 28.21 -45.12 -30.07
CA LEU A 673 28.61 -46.38 -29.45
C LEU A 673 27.66 -47.54 -29.82
N GLU A 674 26.36 -47.27 -29.94
CA GLU A 674 25.37 -48.25 -30.40
C GLU A 674 25.63 -48.66 -31.86
N ASP A 675 25.94 -47.70 -32.73
CA ASP A 675 26.30 -47.95 -34.12
C ASP A 675 27.56 -48.82 -34.21
N GLU A 676 28.64 -48.48 -33.48
CA GLU A 676 29.88 -49.29 -33.42
C GLU A 676 29.64 -50.70 -32.87
N CYS A 677 28.80 -50.85 -31.83
CA CYS A 677 28.43 -52.15 -31.29
C CYS A 677 27.60 -53.00 -32.28
N SER A 678 26.78 -52.36 -33.11
CA SER A 678 25.99 -53.05 -34.13
C SER A 678 26.85 -53.57 -35.29
N GLU A 679 27.85 -52.79 -35.72
CA GLU A 679 28.83 -53.21 -36.71
C GLU A 679 29.64 -54.42 -36.22
N LEU A 680 30.17 -54.34 -35.00
CA LEU A 680 30.92 -55.44 -34.39
C LEU A 680 30.09 -56.72 -34.23
N LYS A 681 28.79 -56.62 -33.90
CA LYS A 681 27.90 -57.78 -33.87
C LYS A 681 27.70 -58.41 -35.23
N ARG A 682 27.54 -57.59 -36.28
CA ARG A 682 27.37 -58.08 -37.65
C ARG A 682 28.61 -58.81 -38.16
N ASP A 683 29.78 -58.26 -37.85
CA ASP A 683 31.06 -58.91 -38.17
C ASP A 683 31.23 -60.25 -37.44
N ILE A 684 30.76 -60.35 -36.19
CA ILE A 684 30.75 -61.61 -35.44
C ILE A 684 29.83 -62.64 -36.10
N ASP A 685 28.59 -62.26 -36.45
CA ASP A 685 27.63 -63.16 -37.10
C ASP A 685 28.14 -63.67 -38.46
N ASP A 686 28.77 -62.80 -39.27
CA ASP A 686 29.38 -63.17 -40.55
C ASP A 686 30.54 -64.15 -40.37
N LEU A 687 31.36 -63.95 -39.32
CA LEU A 687 32.45 -64.85 -38.97
C LEU A 687 31.93 -66.22 -38.48
N GLU A 688 30.86 -66.26 -37.68
CA GLU A 688 30.20 -67.49 -37.23
C GLU A 688 29.59 -68.30 -38.41
N LEU A 689 29.05 -67.61 -39.41
CA LEU A 689 28.57 -68.23 -40.65
C LEU A 689 29.70 -68.85 -41.49
N THR A 690 30.89 -68.26 -41.50
CA THR A 690 32.08 -68.90 -42.10
C THR A 690 32.57 -70.11 -41.32
N ILE A 691 32.49 -70.09 -39.98
CA ILE A 691 32.89 -71.21 -39.13
C ILE A 691 31.97 -72.42 -39.35
N THR A 692 30.64 -72.21 -39.37
CA THR A 692 29.67 -73.29 -39.63
C THR A 692 29.83 -73.93 -41.01
N LYS A 693 30.22 -73.16 -42.04
CA LYS A 693 30.59 -73.71 -43.35
C LYS A 693 31.83 -74.62 -43.30
N LEU A 694 32.84 -74.26 -42.51
CA LEU A 694 34.06 -75.06 -42.35
C LEU A 694 33.80 -76.33 -41.52
N GLU A 695 32.95 -76.26 -40.49
CA GLU A 695 32.55 -77.42 -39.68
C GLU A 695 31.76 -78.45 -40.50
N GLY A 696 30.93 -78.01 -41.46
CA GLY A 696 30.24 -78.90 -42.40
C GLY A 696 31.18 -79.73 -43.30
N SER A 697 32.35 -79.18 -43.66
CA SER A 697 33.38 -79.93 -44.39
C SER A 697 34.11 -80.96 -43.51
N LEU A 698 34.21 -80.73 -42.20
CA LEU A 698 34.89 -81.63 -41.26
C LEU A 698 34.03 -82.86 -40.89
N GLU A 699 32.71 -82.73 -40.87
CA GLU A 699 31.79 -83.83 -40.54
C GLU A 699 31.68 -84.89 -41.66
N GLN A 700 31.93 -84.49 -42.91
CA GLN A 700 32.11 -85.43 -44.04
C GLN A 700 33.38 -86.28 -43.89
N GLU A 701 34.43 -85.77 -43.24
CA GLU A 701 35.69 -86.48 -43.03
C GLU A 701 35.58 -87.55 -41.92
N LYS A 702 34.81 -87.28 -40.87
CA LYS A 702 34.59 -88.22 -39.75
C LYS A 702 33.79 -89.47 -40.15
N LYS A 703 32.89 -89.37 -41.13
CA LYS A 703 32.06 -90.48 -41.60
C LYS A 703 32.86 -91.56 -42.33
N VAL A 704 34.00 -91.20 -42.93
CA VAL A 704 34.95 -92.13 -43.58
C VAL A 704 35.86 -92.84 -42.56
N ARG A 705 36.08 -92.23 -41.38
CA ARG A 705 36.95 -92.77 -40.33
C ARG A 705 36.28 -93.83 -39.45
N ALA A 706 34.95 -93.80 -39.35
CA ALA A 706 34.15 -94.70 -38.50
C ALA A 706 34.05 -96.17 -38.98
N ASP A 707 34.32 -96.45 -40.25
CA ASP A 707 34.30 -97.83 -40.79
C ASP A 707 35.61 -98.60 -40.56
N LEU A 708 36.70 -97.94 -40.14
CA LEU A 708 38.02 -98.56 -39.93
C LEU A 708 38.31 -98.96 -38.46
N GLU A 709 37.54 -98.44 -37.50
CA GLU A 709 37.84 -98.56 -36.05
C GLU A 709 37.09 -99.68 -35.31
N ARG A 710 36.19 -100.42 -35.99
CA ARG A 710 35.54 -101.63 -35.41
C ARG A 710 36.48 -102.84 -35.29
N SER A 711 37.69 -102.74 -35.85
CA SER A 711 38.73 -103.77 -35.80
C SER A 711 39.63 -103.73 -34.56
N ARG A 712 39.33 -102.90 -33.55
CA ARG A 712 40.14 -102.85 -32.31
C ARG A 712 39.31 -103.01 -31.04
N ARG A 713 38.62 -104.15 -30.94
CA ARG A 713 38.15 -104.71 -29.66
C ARG A 713 39.33 -104.87 -28.68
N LYS A 714 39.05 -104.65 -27.38
CA LYS A 714 39.60 -105.32 -26.17
C LYS A 714 40.25 -104.37 -25.14
N LEU A 715 39.91 -104.64 -23.87
CA LEU A 715 40.43 -104.16 -22.58
C LEU A 715 39.84 -102.84 -22.07
N GLU A 716 38.82 -102.85 -21.19
CA GLU A 716 38.77 -103.25 -19.76
C GLU A 716 38.93 -102.04 -18.81
N GLY A 717 38.01 -101.94 -17.86
CA GLY A 717 38.09 -101.03 -16.71
C GLY A 717 38.51 -101.78 -15.44
N ASP A 718 39.24 -101.11 -14.56
CA ASP A 718 38.75 -100.78 -13.21
C ASP A 718 39.81 -100.04 -12.37
N VAL A 719 39.38 -98.90 -11.82
CA VAL A 719 39.49 -98.42 -10.43
C VAL A 719 40.79 -98.70 -9.64
N LYS A 720 41.43 -97.65 -9.08
CA LYS A 720 41.52 -97.40 -7.62
C LYS A 720 42.41 -96.20 -7.22
N LEU A 721 41.80 -95.36 -6.36
CA LEU A 721 42.31 -94.64 -5.19
C LEU A 721 43.67 -93.92 -5.27
N SER A 722 43.62 -92.60 -5.05
CA SER A 722 44.50 -91.97 -4.06
C SER A 722 43.80 -90.80 -3.38
N GLN A 723 43.87 -90.81 -2.06
CA GLN A 723 43.31 -89.84 -1.13
C GLN A 723 44.19 -88.58 -1.12
N GLU A 724 43.59 -87.40 -1.04
CA GLU A 724 44.13 -86.37 -0.15
C GLU A 724 43.06 -85.36 0.24
N THR A 725 43.09 -85.07 1.53
CA THR A 725 42.04 -84.46 2.33
C THR A 725 41.96 -82.94 2.13
N THR A 726 40.89 -82.37 2.68
CA THR A 726 40.95 -81.07 3.39
C THR A 726 41.41 -79.85 2.59
N LYS A 727 40.48 -79.19 1.89
CA LYS A 727 40.57 -77.74 1.66
C LYS A 727 39.25 -77.00 1.43
N GLN A 728 38.11 -77.55 1.86
CA GLN A 728 36.79 -76.91 1.68
C GLN A 728 36.01 -76.65 2.97
N LEU A 729 36.65 -76.78 4.14
CA LEU A 729 36.01 -76.54 5.44
C LEU A 729 36.67 -75.40 6.25
N ARG A 730 37.22 -74.39 5.57
CA ARG A 730 37.68 -73.13 6.19
C ARG A 730 37.03 -71.86 5.64
N ASN A 731 36.44 -71.87 4.45
CA ASN A 731 35.85 -70.64 3.87
C ASN A 731 34.39 -70.38 4.31
N LEU A 732 33.68 -71.38 4.82
CA LEU A 732 32.31 -71.21 5.32
C LEU A 732 32.23 -70.71 6.77
N GLN A 733 33.37 -70.61 7.48
CA GLN A 733 33.39 -70.15 8.87
C GLN A 733 33.68 -68.65 9.01
N THR A 734 34.12 -67.98 7.94
CA THR A 734 34.36 -66.52 7.94
C THR A 734 33.13 -65.74 7.45
N GLN A 735 32.36 -66.29 6.50
CA GLN A 735 31.13 -65.64 6.00
C GLN A 735 29.95 -65.66 6.99
N LEU A 736 29.98 -66.56 7.97
CA LEU A 736 28.97 -66.62 9.04
C LEU A 736 29.20 -65.57 10.14
N LYS A 737 30.40 -64.96 10.22
CA LYS A 737 30.76 -64.04 11.31
C LYS A 737 30.45 -62.57 10.99
N ASP A 738 30.48 -62.17 9.71
CA ASP A 738 30.12 -60.81 9.28
C ASP A 738 28.59 -60.60 9.19
N THR A 739 27.83 -61.66 8.91
CA THR A 739 26.36 -61.62 8.92
C THR A 739 25.78 -61.59 10.35
N GLN A 740 26.53 -62.05 11.34
CA GLN A 740 26.15 -61.99 12.75
C GLN A 740 26.23 -60.55 13.30
N VAL A 741 27.23 -59.75 12.89
CA VAL A 741 27.42 -58.36 13.35
C VAL A 741 26.34 -57.42 12.79
N HIS A 742 25.96 -57.57 11.52
CA HIS A 742 24.87 -56.77 10.94
C HIS A 742 23.49 -57.10 11.52
N LEU A 743 23.30 -58.32 12.02
CA LEU A 743 22.07 -58.70 12.73
C LEU A 743 22.02 -58.08 14.13
N ASP A 744 23.15 -58.02 14.84
CA ASP A 744 23.24 -57.44 16.18
C ASP A 744 23.09 -55.89 16.17
N GLU A 745 23.60 -55.18 15.14
CA GLU A 745 23.37 -53.74 14.97
C GLU A 745 21.90 -53.40 14.64
N ALA A 746 21.24 -54.24 13.82
CA ALA A 746 19.83 -54.07 13.50
C ALA A 746 18.93 -54.31 14.73
N LEU A 747 19.27 -55.28 15.58
CA LEU A 747 18.55 -55.55 16.83
C LEU A 747 18.67 -54.40 17.84
N HIS A 748 19.83 -53.74 17.93
CA HIS A 748 20.02 -52.58 18.82
C HIS A 748 19.20 -51.36 18.36
N SER A 749 19.18 -51.06 17.06
CA SER A 749 18.33 -49.99 16.51
C SER A 749 16.82 -50.25 16.70
N GLN A 750 16.42 -51.52 16.76
CA GLN A 750 15.04 -51.92 17.03
C GLN A 750 14.68 -51.78 18.53
N GLU A 751 15.66 -51.94 19.43
CA GLU A 751 15.49 -51.70 20.88
C GLU A 751 15.33 -50.20 21.19
N ASP A 752 16.13 -49.32 20.57
CA ASP A 752 16.00 -47.86 20.75
C ASP A 752 14.64 -47.32 20.29
N LEU A 753 14.12 -47.84 19.16
CA LEU A 753 12.79 -47.49 18.65
C LEU A 753 11.67 -47.99 19.56
N LYS A 754 11.83 -49.17 20.18
CA LYS A 754 10.87 -49.68 21.17
C LYS A 754 10.88 -48.86 22.45
N GLU A 755 12.03 -48.35 22.88
CA GLU A 755 12.13 -47.50 24.07
C GLU A 755 11.48 -46.13 23.84
N GLN A 756 11.67 -45.53 22.65
CA GLN A 756 10.94 -44.31 22.26
C GLN A 756 9.43 -44.53 22.14
N LEU A 757 8.99 -45.68 21.61
CA LEU A 757 7.57 -46.04 21.56
C LEU A 757 6.98 -46.18 22.98
N ALA A 758 7.69 -46.83 23.90
CA ALA A 758 7.25 -47.01 25.29
C ALA A 758 7.14 -45.68 26.08
N ILE A 759 8.04 -44.72 25.83
CA ILE A 759 7.96 -43.37 26.40
C ILE A 759 6.74 -42.63 25.84
N THR A 760 6.48 -42.77 24.54
CA THR A 760 5.35 -42.13 23.86
C THR A 760 4.02 -42.73 24.32
N GLU A 761 3.94 -44.05 24.50
CA GLU A 761 2.76 -44.73 25.06
C GLU A 761 2.51 -44.34 26.52
N ARG A 762 3.56 -44.20 27.35
CA ARG A 762 3.40 -43.68 28.72
C ARG A 762 2.87 -42.25 28.72
N ARG A 763 3.37 -41.38 27.84
CA ARG A 763 2.89 -40.00 27.72
C ARG A 763 1.45 -39.95 27.23
N ASN A 764 1.07 -40.81 26.30
CA ASN A 764 -0.29 -40.90 25.79
C ASN A 764 -1.24 -41.39 26.90
N ASN A 765 -0.86 -42.42 27.65
CA ASN A 765 -1.67 -42.91 28.78
C ASN A 765 -1.81 -41.87 29.90
N LEU A 766 -0.80 -41.03 30.13
CA LEU A 766 -0.88 -39.92 31.10
C LEU A 766 -1.86 -38.83 30.62
N MET A 767 -1.81 -38.49 29.33
CA MET A 767 -2.77 -37.56 28.70
C MET A 767 -4.20 -38.13 28.72
N THR A 768 -4.38 -39.44 28.53
CA THR A 768 -5.70 -40.07 28.61
C THR A 768 -6.23 -40.04 30.04
N ALA A 769 -5.38 -40.28 31.05
CA ALA A 769 -5.76 -40.19 32.45
C ALA A 769 -6.13 -38.75 32.87
N GLU A 770 -5.38 -37.74 32.42
CA GLU A 770 -5.73 -36.32 32.64
C GLU A 770 -7.08 -35.97 31.99
N ASN A 771 -7.36 -36.48 30.80
CA ASN A 771 -8.66 -36.27 30.13
C ASN A 771 -9.81 -36.97 30.87
N GLU A 772 -9.60 -38.18 31.38
CA GLU A 772 -10.61 -38.88 32.20
C GLU A 772 -10.86 -38.17 33.54
N GLU A 773 -9.83 -37.59 34.16
CA GLU A 773 -9.97 -36.79 35.39
C GLU A 773 -10.73 -35.48 35.14
N VAL A 774 -10.48 -34.81 34.00
CA VAL A 774 -11.23 -33.62 33.57
C VAL A 774 -12.69 -33.96 33.23
N MET A 775 -12.94 -35.11 32.60
CA MET A 775 -14.30 -35.60 32.35
C MET A 775 -15.05 -35.91 33.65
N ALA A 776 -14.39 -36.56 34.62
CA ALA A 776 -14.97 -36.81 35.93
C ALA A 776 -15.27 -35.52 36.71
N ALA A 777 -14.36 -34.53 36.64
CA ALA A 777 -14.57 -33.20 37.21
C ALA A 777 -15.75 -32.47 36.55
N LEU A 778 -15.91 -32.61 35.22
CA LEU A 778 -17.03 -32.07 34.48
C LEU A 778 -18.35 -32.75 34.87
N GLU A 779 -18.39 -34.08 34.98
CA GLU A 779 -19.58 -34.80 35.45
C GLU A 779 -19.94 -34.44 36.90
N GLN A 780 -18.95 -34.24 37.77
CA GLN A 780 -19.17 -33.77 39.14
C GLN A 780 -19.69 -32.32 39.16
N SER A 781 -19.21 -31.47 38.25
CA SER A 781 -19.72 -30.11 38.05
C SER A 781 -21.14 -30.11 37.48
N GLU A 782 -21.49 -31.06 36.62
CA GLU A 782 -22.86 -31.19 36.09
C GLU A 782 -23.84 -31.72 37.14
N ARG A 783 -23.42 -32.66 38.00
CA ARG A 783 -24.25 -33.13 39.11
C ARG A 783 -24.50 -32.04 40.13
N SER A 784 -23.50 -31.24 40.46
CA SER A 784 -23.66 -30.07 41.35
C SER A 784 -24.51 -28.97 40.71
N ARG A 785 -24.40 -28.74 39.40
CA ARG A 785 -25.33 -27.86 38.65
C ARG A 785 -26.77 -28.37 38.72
N LYS A 786 -27.02 -29.67 38.52
CA LYS A 786 -28.37 -30.25 38.61
C LYS A 786 -28.95 -30.18 40.03
N LEU A 787 -28.13 -30.35 41.06
CA LEU A 787 -28.54 -30.15 42.46
C LEU A 787 -28.89 -28.68 42.73
N ALA A 788 -28.09 -27.73 42.24
CA ALA A 788 -28.39 -26.30 42.35
C ALA A 788 -29.64 -25.90 41.55
N GLU A 789 -29.89 -26.52 40.39
CA GLU A 789 -31.13 -26.32 39.61
C GLU A 789 -32.35 -26.90 40.34
N GLN A 790 -32.21 -28.06 40.99
CA GLN A 790 -33.27 -28.64 41.80
C GLN A 790 -33.56 -27.79 43.03
N GLU A 791 -32.53 -27.28 43.73
CA GLU A 791 -32.69 -26.33 44.85
C GLU A 791 -33.31 -25.01 44.38
N LEU A 792 -32.98 -24.53 43.17
CA LEU A 792 -33.59 -23.35 42.59
C LEU A 792 -35.07 -23.59 42.27
N ILE A 793 -35.44 -24.77 41.79
CA ILE A 793 -36.84 -25.16 41.56
C ILE A 793 -37.58 -25.27 42.89
N ASP A 794 -37.00 -25.92 43.90
CA ASP A 794 -37.61 -26.04 45.24
C ASP A 794 -37.76 -24.67 45.92
N VAL A 795 -36.79 -23.77 45.76
CA VAL A 795 -36.87 -22.37 46.23
C VAL A 795 -37.89 -21.58 45.42
N SER A 796 -38.02 -21.82 44.11
CA SER A 796 -39.01 -21.18 43.24
C SER A 796 -40.44 -21.66 43.54
N GLU A 797 -40.63 -22.95 43.85
CA GLU A 797 -41.88 -23.51 44.35
C GLU A 797 -42.20 -22.98 45.75
N ARG A 798 -41.19 -22.79 46.62
CA ARG A 798 -41.35 -22.16 47.94
C ARG A 798 -41.68 -20.66 47.83
N ILE A 799 -41.18 -19.96 46.82
CA ILE A 799 -41.51 -18.57 46.48
C ILE A 799 -42.91 -18.46 45.87
N GLN A 800 -43.36 -19.43 45.07
CA GLN A 800 -44.73 -19.50 44.58
C GLN A 800 -45.73 -19.81 45.70
N LEU A 801 -45.37 -20.63 46.68
CA LEU A 801 -46.21 -20.90 47.85
C LEU A 801 -46.33 -19.67 48.77
N LEU A 802 -45.23 -18.93 48.98
CA LEU A 802 -45.18 -17.71 49.79
C LEU A 802 -45.90 -16.50 49.14
N HIS A 803 -46.10 -16.51 47.82
CA HIS A 803 -46.91 -15.48 47.13
C HIS A 803 -48.41 -15.54 47.44
N SER A 804 -48.90 -16.60 48.12
CA SER A 804 -50.33 -16.76 48.41
C SER A 804 -50.80 -16.15 49.75
N GLN A 805 -49.92 -15.62 50.60
CA GLN A 805 -50.35 -15.01 51.88
C GLN A 805 -49.58 -13.74 52.27
N LYS A 806 -50.33 -12.64 52.25
CA LYS A 806 -50.31 -11.49 53.17
C LYS A 806 -49.14 -10.47 53.14
N THR A 807 -49.49 -9.32 52.54
CA THR A 807 -49.40 -7.94 53.07
C THR A 807 -48.04 -7.32 53.37
N GLU A 808 -47.59 -6.49 52.43
CA GLU A 808 -47.37 -5.03 52.57
C GLU A 808 -46.86 -4.51 53.92
N ALA A 809 -45.54 -4.60 54.14
CA ALA A 809 -44.80 -3.65 55.00
C ALA A 809 -43.29 -3.55 54.72
N ASP A 810 -42.71 -4.42 53.90
CA ASP A 810 -41.26 -4.42 53.57
C ASP A 810 -40.89 -3.86 52.18
N LEU A 811 -41.84 -3.21 51.50
CA LEU A 811 -41.72 -2.83 50.08
C LEU A 811 -40.67 -1.72 49.81
N THR A 812 -40.40 -0.83 50.76
CA THR A 812 -39.53 0.34 50.53
C THR A 812 -38.05 0.06 50.78
N ARG A 813 -37.69 -0.98 51.52
CA ARG A 813 -36.27 -1.36 51.73
C ARG A 813 -35.77 -2.27 50.61
N LEU A 814 -36.67 -3.07 50.02
CA LEU A 814 -36.39 -3.92 48.87
C LEU A 814 -36.31 -3.16 47.54
N GLN A 815 -36.94 -1.98 47.40
CA GLN A 815 -36.85 -1.18 46.17
C GLN A 815 -35.41 -0.73 45.83
N SER A 816 -34.61 -0.33 46.83
CA SER A 816 -33.20 0.06 46.60
C SER A 816 -32.27 -1.13 46.28
N GLY A 817 -32.52 -2.30 46.87
CA GLY A 817 -31.78 -3.52 46.51
C GLY A 817 -32.23 -4.12 45.18
N MET A 818 -33.47 -3.86 44.76
CA MET A 818 -34.02 -4.32 43.49
C MET A 818 -33.46 -3.54 42.29
N GLU A 819 -33.12 -2.25 42.42
CA GLU A 819 -32.51 -1.50 41.32
C GLU A 819 -31.05 -1.95 41.04
N ASP A 820 -30.24 -2.22 42.07
CA ASP A 820 -28.87 -2.72 41.91
C ASP A 820 -28.83 -4.16 41.37
N THR A 821 -29.74 -5.03 41.85
CA THR A 821 -29.84 -6.42 41.38
C THR A 821 -30.47 -6.53 39.98
N VAL A 822 -31.36 -5.62 39.59
CA VAL A 822 -31.90 -5.54 38.21
C VAL A 822 -30.82 -5.08 37.22
N GLN A 823 -29.90 -4.19 37.62
CA GLN A 823 -28.81 -3.76 36.75
C GLN A 823 -27.73 -4.84 36.59
N GLU A 824 -27.42 -5.61 37.64
CA GLU A 824 -26.54 -6.78 37.54
C GLU A 824 -27.19 -7.93 36.75
N ALA A 825 -28.50 -8.16 36.91
CA ALA A 825 -29.25 -9.15 36.14
C ALA A 825 -29.32 -8.79 34.64
N ARG A 826 -29.45 -7.50 34.27
CA ARG A 826 -29.40 -7.07 32.86
C ARG A 826 -28.01 -7.26 32.25
N ASN A 827 -26.95 -6.94 32.99
CA ASN A 827 -25.57 -7.17 32.53
C ASN A 827 -25.24 -8.67 32.41
N ALA A 828 -25.83 -9.51 33.26
CA ALA A 828 -25.73 -10.97 33.17
C ALA A 828 -26.57 -11.54 32.00
N ASP A 829 -27.76 -10.99 31.76
CA ASP A 829 -28.64 -11.37 30.64
C ASP A 829 -28.04 -10.98 29.27
N ASP A 830 -27.37 -9.84 29.15
CA ASP A 830 -26.66 -9.45 27.91
C ASP A 830 -25.40 -10.31 27.67
N LYS A 831 -24.69 -10.71 28.73
CA LYS A 831 -23.59 -11.71 28.63
C LYS A 831 -24.12 -13.10 28.28
N ALA A 832 -25.25 -13.51 28.86
CA ALA A 832 -25.89 -14.78 28.58
C ALA A 832 -26.43 -14.83 27.15
N LYS A 833 -27.08 -13.77 26.65
CA LYS A 833 -27.53 -13.68 25.24
C LYS A 833 -26.38 -13.75 24.26
N LYS A 834 -25.24 -13.11 24.56
CA LYS A 834 -24.03 -13.21 23.74
C LYS A 834 -23.45 -14.63 23.76
N ALA A 835 -23.36 -15.26 24.93
CA ALA A 835 -22.93 -16.65 25.07
C ALA A 835 -23.89 -17.65 24.41
N ILE A 836 -25.20 -17.40 24.44
CA ILE A 836 -26.24 -18.21 23.77
C ILE A 836 -26.14 -18.05 22.25
N MET A 837 -25.84 -16.84 21.74
CA MET A 837 -25.67 -16.60 20.31
C MET A 837 -24.37 -17.22 19.78
N ASP A 838 -23.29 -17.17 20.56
CA ASP A 838 -22.02 -17.83 20.25
C ASP A 838 -22.13 -19.37 20.38
N ALA A 839 -22.88 -19.88 21.36
CA ALA A 839 -23.18 -21.30 21.50
C ALA A 839 -24.15 -21.81 20.42
N ALA A 840 -25.09 -20.98 19.94
CA ALA A 840 -25.98 -21.33 18.83
C ALA A 840 -25.21 -21.37 17.49
N MET A 841 -24.27 -20.45 17.25
CA MET A 841 -23.39 -20.51 16.09
C MET A 841 -22.45 -21.71 16.15
N MET A 842 -21.85 -22.00 17.32
CA MET A 842 -21.04 -23.22 17.50
C MET A 842 -21.88 -24.49 17.39
N ALA A 843 -23.14 -24.50 17.81
CA ALA A 843 -24.04 -25.65 17.63
C ALA A 843 -24.46 -25.84 16.16
N GLU A 844 -24.66 -24.76 15.39
CA GLU A 844 -24.95 -24.81 13.96
C GLU A 844 -23.70 -25.23 13.14
N GLU A 845 -22.51 -24.79 13.55
CA GLU A 845 -21.22 -25.23 13.01
C GLU A 845 -20.93 -26.68 13.37
N LEU A 846 -21.12 -27.10 14.63
CA LEU A 846 -20.97 -28.48 15.07
C LEU A 846 -21.97 -29.39 14.36
N LYS A 847 -23.19 -28.94 14.10
CA LYS A 847 -24.19 -29.72 13.34
C LYS A 847 -23.81 -29.86 11.87
N LYS A 848 -23.29 -28.80 11.23
CA LYS A 848 -22.70 -28.89 9.88
C LYS A 848 -21.48 -29.81 9.86
N GLU A 849 -20.64 -29.72 10.88
CA GLU A 849 -19.42 -30.52 11.02
C GLU A 849 -19.77 -31.99 11.32
N GLN A 850 -20.85 -32.24 12.05
CA GLN A 850 -21.41 -33.56 12.32
C GLN A 850 -22.14 -34.15 11.11
N ASP A 851 -22.80 -33.33 10.27
CA ASP A 851 -23.35 -33.77 8.97
C ASP A 851 -22.23 -34.07 7.96
N THR A 852 -21.14 -33.28 7.95
CA THR A 852 -19.94 -33.59 7.15
C THR A 852 -19.17 -34.77 7.71
N SER A 853 -19.12 -34.95 9.02
CA SER A 853 -18.50 -36.12 9.68
C SER A 853 -19.32 -37.37 9.41
N ALA A 854 -20.66 -37.31 9.47
CA ALA A 854 -21.53 -38.42 9.11
C ALA A 854 -21.45 -38.75 7.60
N HIS A 855 -21.28 -37.74 6.74
CA HIS A 855 -20.98 -37.96 5.32
C HIS A 855 -19.62 -38.62 5.12
N LEU A 856 -18.58 -38.14 5.81
CA LEU A 856 -17.23 -38.71 5.80
C LEU A 856 -17.18 -40.11 6.41
N GLU A 857 -17.99 -40.40 7.43
CA GLU A 857 -18.09 -41.71 8.06
C GLU A 857 -18.86 -42.70 7.18
N ARG A 858 -19.86 -42.25 6.41
CA ARG A 858 -20.48 -43.04 5.33
C ARG A 858 -19.53 -43.25 4.16
N MET A 859 -18.77 -42.23 3.76
CA MET A 859 -17.73 -42.36 2.73
C MET A 859 -16.61 -43.29 3.19
N LYS A 860 -16.22 -43.23 4.46
CA LYS A 860 -15.26 -44.13 5.11
C LYS A 860 -15.81 -45.55 5.18
N LYS A 861 -17.07 -45.76 5.53
CA LYS A 861 -17.70 -47.10 5.49
C LYS A 861 -17.79 -47.65 4.07
N ASN A 862 -18.13 -46.83 3.08
CA ASN A 862 -18.12 -47.23 1.67
C ASN A 862 -16.70 -47.55 1.20
N LEU A 863 -15.71 -46.74 1.62
CA LEU A 863 -14.30 -46.96 1.32
C LEU A 863 -13.75 -48.20 2.04
N GLU A 864 -14.13 -48.45 3.29
CA GLU A 864 -13.79 -49.65 4.05
C GLU A 864 -14.43 -50.89 3.44
N VAL A 865 -15.67 -50.82 2.94
CA VAL A 865 -16.31 -51.90 2.19
C VAL A 865 -15.59 -52.13 0.85
N THR A 866 -15.19 -51.08 0.13
CA THR A 866 -14.38 -51.25 -1.10
C THR A 866 -12.97 -51.74 -0.83
N VAL A 867 -12.36 -51.36 0.29
CA VAL A 867 -11.05 -51.88 0.72
C VAL A 867 -11.19 -53.33 1.15
N LYS A 868 -12.29 -53.72 1.80
CA LYS A 868 -12.56 -55.13 2.12
C LYS A 868 -12.87 -55.96 0.89
N ASP A 869 -13.58 -55.42 -0.10
CA ASP A 869 -13.82 -56.05 -1.40
C ASP A 869 -12.52 -56.18 -2.21
N LEU A 870 -11.67 -55.15 -2.20
CA LEU A 870 -10.34 -55.19 -2.81
C LEU A 870 -9.36 -56.11 -2.07
N GLN A 871 -9.44 -56.19 -0.74
CA GLN A 871 -8.66 -57.11 0.08
C GLN A 871 -9.11 -58.55 -0.13
N GLN A 872 -10.42 -58.79 -0.25
CA GLN A 872 -10.95 -60.11 -0.59
C GLN A 872 -10.60 -60.51 -2.03
N ARG A 873 -10.61 -59.57 -2.99
CA ARG A 873 -10.13 -59.80 -4.36
C ARG A 873 -8.60 -59.98 -4.43
N LEU A 874 -7.84 -59.35 -3.55
CA LEU A 874 -6.40 -59.56 -3.40
C LEU A 874 -6.12 -60.95 -2.80
N ASP A 875 -6.85 -61.36 -1.76
CA ASP A 875 -6.73 -62.68 -1.14
C ASP A 875 -7.21 -63.81 -2.09
N GLU A 876 -8.22 -63.55 -2.92
CA GLU A 876 -8.67 -64.45 -4.00
C GLU A 876 -7.65 -64.52 -5.16
N ALA A 877 -6.99 -63.41 -5.50
CA ALA A 877 -5.90 -63.35 -6.49
C ALA A 877 -4.61 -64.01 -5.96
N GLU A 878 -4.28 -63.85 -4.68
CA GLU A 878 -3.15 -64.49 -4.00
C GLU A 878 -3.37 -65.99 -3.86
N GLN A 879 -4.59 -66.46 -3.52
CA GLN A 879 -4.89 -67.90 -3.52
C GLN A 879 -4.92 -68.52 -4.92
N MET A 880 -5.29 -67.78 -5.96
CA MET A 880 -5.18 -68.24 -7.36
C MET A 880 -3.72 -68.24 -7.85
N ALA A 881 -2.87 -67.32 -7.41
CA ALA A 881 -1.42 -67.31 -7.71
C ALA A 881 -0.65 -68.42 -6.95
N LEU A 882 -1.03 -68.74 -5.72
CA LEU A 882 -0.40 -69.80 -4.91
C LEU A 882 -0.83 -71.23 -5.28
N LYS A 883 -1.93 -71.42 -6.01
CA LYS A 883 -2.39 -72.75 -6.50
C LYS A 883 -2.00 -73.06 -7.97
N GLY A 884 -1.47 -72.09 -8.72
CA GLY A 884 -0.92 -72.31 -10.08
C GLY A 884 0.61 -72.48 -10.13
N GLY A 885 1.36 -71.80 -9.26
CA GLY A 885 2.84 -71.81 -9.29
C GLY A 885 3.51 -73.04 -8.63
N LYS A 886 2.83 -73.74 -7.72
CA LYS A 886 3.42 -74.86 -6.96
C LYS A 886 3.35 -76.24 -7.65
N LYS A 887 2.92 -76.33 -8.91
CA LYS A 887 2.90 -77.58 -9.71
C LYS A 887 3.74 -77.57 -11.00
N GLU A 888 4.27 -76.40 -11.42
CA GLU A 888 5.27 -76.29 -12.50
C GLU A 888 6.70 -76.06 -11.97
N LEU A 889 6.84 -75.49 -10.76
CA LEU A 889 8.15 -75.23 -10.14
C LEU A 889 8.84 -76.51 -9.61
N HIS A 890 8.10 -77.62 -9.44
CA HIS A 890 8.66 -78.93 -9.06
C HIS A 890 8.98 -79.85 -10.25
N LYS A 891 8.72 -79.41 -11.51
CA LYS A 891 9.07 -80.14 -12.75
C LYS A 891 10.19 -79.50 -13.57
N LEU A 892 10.54 -78.23 -13.30
CA LEU A 892 11.69 -77.55 -13.92
C LEU A 892 12.95 -77.56 -13.05
N GLU A 893 12.84 -77.81 -11.74
CA GLU A 893 14.00 -77.97 -10.84
C GLU A 893 14.77 -79.29 -11.06
N SER A 894 14.16 -80.31 -11.68
CA SER A 894 14.80 -81.61 -11.99
C SER A 894 15.39 -81.71 -13.41
N ARG A 895 15.27 -80.67 -14.25
CA ARG A 895 15.91 -80.60 -15.59
C ARG A 895 17.08 -79.61 -15.64
N GLY A 896 17.26 -78.81 -14.58
CA GLY A 896 18.35 -77.84 -14.44
C GLY A 896 19.65 -78.37 -13.82
N GLU A 897 19.64 -79.58 -13.26
CA GLU A 897 20.86 -80.21 -12.71
C GLU A 897 21.67 -81.00 -13.75
N GLU A 898 21.12 -81.24 -14.94
CA GLU A 898 21.78 -81.98 -16.04
C GLU A 898 22.44 -81.06 -17.09
N GLU A 899 21.98 -79.80 -17.25
CA GLU A 899 22.65 -78.78 -18.10
C GLU A 899 23.82 -78.07 -17.40
N LYS A 900 23.92 -78.14 -16.07
CA LYS A 900 25.03 -77.56 -15.28
C LYS A 900 26.40 -78.22 -15.53
N LYS A 901 26.46 -79.41 -16.16
CA LYS A 901 27.74 -80.05 -16.55
C LYS A 901 28.20 -79.75 -17.99
N ASN A 902 27.33 -79.22 -18.86
CA ASN A 902 27.67 -78.91 -20.25
C ASN A 902 28.10 -77.44 -20.48
N VAL A 903 27.75 -76.50 -19.59
CA VAL A 903 28.19 -75.10 -19.69
C VAL A 903 29.64 -74.88 -19.23
N ALA A 904 30.17 -75.76 -18.36
CA ALA A 904 31.53 -75.64 -17.83
C ALA A 904 32.67 -75.79 -18.88
N ARG A 905 32.38 -76.25 -20.10
CA ARG A 905 33.38 -76.39 -21.18
C ARG A 905 33.34 -75.29 -22.26
N LEU A 906 32.22 -74.57 -22.41
CA LEU A 906 32.14 -73.39 -23.29
C LEU A 906 32.58 -72.10 -22.60
N GLN A 907 32.73 -72.15 -21.28
CA GLN A 907 33.16 -71.04 -20.43
C GLN A 907 34.61 -70.58 -20.71
N ASP A 908 35.50 -71.42 -21.22
CA ASP A 908 36.93 -71.06 -21.31
C ASP A 908 37.31 -70.27 -22.59
N LEU A 909 36.51 -70.36 -23.66
CA LEU A 909 36.73 -69.59 -24.89
C LEU A 909 35.99 -68.24 -24.87
N VAL A 910 34.83 -68.19 -24.20
CA VAL A 910 34.05 -66.98 -23.92
C VAL A 910 34.80 -66.01 -23.00
N ASN A 911 35.61 -66.52 -22.06
CA ASN A 911 36.41 -65.71 -21.11
C ASN A 911 37.42 -64.75 -21.78
N LYS A 912 37.91 -65.03 -23.00
CA LYS A 912 38.87 -64.15 -23.71
C LYS A 912 38.19 -63.00 -24.47
N LEU A 913 36.96 -63.18 -24.97
CA LEU A 913 36.16 -62.11 -25.58
C LEU A 913 35.40 -61.27 -24.52
N GLN A 914 35.05 -61.89 -23.38
CA GLN A 914 34.44 -61.21 -22.23
C GLN A 914 35.32 -60.14 -21.55
N LEU A 915 36.65 -60.21 -21.66
CA LEU A 915 37.55 -59.18 -21.09
C LEU A 915 37.49 -57.84 -21.83
N LYS A 916 37.32 -57.86 -23.17
CA LYS A 916 37.12 -56.64 -23.96
C LYS A 916 35.71 -56.09 -23.81
N VAL A 917 34.70 -56.96 -23.76
CA VAL A 917 33.31 -56.57 -23.45
C VAL A 917 33.21 -56.03 -22.02
N LYS A 918 33.93 -56.55 -21.02
CA LYS A 918 33.95 -55.99 -19.66
C LYS A 918 34.49 -54.57 -19.57
N ALA A 919 35.46 -54.18 -20.41
CA ALA A 919 36.00 -52.82 -20.42
C ALA A 919 34.98 -51.82 -21.00
N TYR A 920 34.34 -52.17 -22.12
CA TYR A 920 33.26 -51.34 -22.70
C TYR A 920 31.97 -51.37 -21.90
N LYS A 921 31.65 -52.51 -21.26
CA LYS A 921 30.50 -52.64 -20.38
C LYS A 921 30.68 -51.86 -19.08
N ARG A 922 31.91 -51.73 -18.56
CA ARG A 922 32.21 -50.86 -17.41
C ARG A 922 32.15 -49.38 -17.76
N GLN A 923 32.56 -48.98 -18.97
CA GLN A 923 32.37 -47.62 -19.48
C GLN A 923 30.89 -47.31 -19.80
N CYS A 924 30.12 -48.28 -20.30
CA CYS A 924 28.67 -48.15 -20.46
C CYS A 924 27.93 -48.18 -19.11
N GLU A 925 28.35 -48.99 -18.14
CA GLU A 925 27.75 -49.03 -16.79
C GLU A 925 28.09 -47.75 -16.01
N GLU A 926 29.32 -47.20 -16.10
CA GLU A 926 29.64 -45.89 -15.53
C GLU A 926 28.91 -44.75 -16.25
N ALA A 927 28.73 -44.82 -17.58
CA ALA A 927 27.92 -43.87 -18.32
C ALA A 927 26.41 -44.01 -17.99
N GLU A 928 25.86 -45.21 -17.86
CA GLU A 928 24.46 -45.48 -17.47
C GLU A 928 24.20 -45.11 -16.02
N GLU A 929 25.15 -45.32 -15.12
CA GLU A 929 25.07 -44.91 -13.71
C GLU A 929 25.17 -43.38 -13.61
N GLN A 930 26.02 -42.72 -14.41
CA GLN A 930 26.05 -41.25 -14.52
C GLN A 930 24.78 -40.70 -15.18
N THR A 931 24.23 -41.37 -16.18
CA THR A 931 22.98 -40.98 -16.86
C THR A 931 21.78 -41.20 -15.94
N SER A 932 21.78 -42.27 -15.12
CA SER A 932 20.76 -42.57 -14.11
C SER A 932 20.81 -41.59 -12.94
N VAL A 933 22.01 -41.25 -12.46
CA VAL A 933 22.23 -40.22 -11.44
C VAL A 933 21.84 -38.84 -11.98
N ASN A 934 22.18 -38.51 -13.23
CA ASN A 934 21.76 -37.26 -13.86
C ASN A 934 20.25 -37.24 -14.15
N TRP A 935 19.63 -38.37 -14.52
CA TRP A 935 18.17 -38.48 -14.67
C TRP A 935 17.43 -38.38 -13.33
N ALA A 936 18.02 -38.90 -12.25
CA ALA A 936 17.49 -38.76 -10.91
C ALA A 936 17.64 -37.33 -10.40
N LYS A 937 18.77 -36.66 -10.70
CA LYS A 937 18.97 -35.23 -10.44
C LYS A 937 18.05 -34.36 -11.28
N PHE A 938 17.87 -34.65 -12.56
CA PHE A 938 16.93 -33.97 -13.47
C PHE A 938 15.50 -34.14 -12.98
N ARG A 939 15.05 -35.35 -12.64
CA ARG A 939 13.72 -35.55 -12.04
C ARG A 939 13.55 -34.85 -10.70
N LYS A 940 14.60 -34.81 -9.89
CA LYS A 940 14.56 -34.11 -8.59
C LYS A 940 14.52 -32.60 -8.77
N VAL A 941 15.31 -32.04 -9.68
CA VAL A 941 15.31 -30.60 -10.02
C VAL A 941 14.02 -30.20 -10.73
N GLN A 942 13.49 -31.05 -11.62
CA GLN A 942 12.21 -30.86 -12.28
C GLN A 942 11.05 -30.87 -11.26
N HIS A 943 11.06 -31.81 -10.31
CA HIS A 943 10.08 -31.83 -9.22
C HIS A 943 10.26 -30.66 -8.24
N GLU A 944 11.50 -30.24 -7.95
CA GLU A 944 11.78 -29.06 -7.12
C GLU A 944 11.39 -27.75 -7.83
N LEU A 945 11.51 -27.68 -9.16
CA LEU A 945 11.06 -26.58 -10.00
C LEU A 945 9.53 -26.55 -10.10
N GLU A 946 8.88 -27.67 -10.38
CA GLU A 946 7.42 -27.80 -10.38
C GLU A 946 6.82 -27.47 -9.01
N GLU A 947 7.42 -27.95 -7.91
CA GLU A 947 7.00 -27.55 -6.55
C GLU A 947 7.24 -26.07 -6.25
N ALA A 948 8.29 -25.47 -6.82
CA ALA A 948 8.58 -24.05 -6.63
C ALA A 948 7.62 -23.18 -7.45
N GLU A 949 7.28 -23.59 -8.67
CA GLU A 949 6.25 -22.98 -9.52
C GLU A 949 4.86 -23.13 -8.89
N GLU A 950 4.48 -24.32 -8.42
CA GLU A 950 3.20 -24.53 -7.71
C GLU A 950 3.11 -23.72 -6.42
N ARG A 951 4.22 -23.56 -5.68
CA ARG A 951 4.28 -22.70 -4.49
C ARG A 951 4.20 -21.22 -4.84
N ALA A 952 4.82 -20.79 -5.94
CA ALA A 952 4.70 -19.43 -6.46
C ALA A 952 3.25 -19.13 -6.89
N ASP A 953 2.62 -20.05 -7.63
CA ASP A 953 1.22 -19.98 -8.07
C ASP A 953 0.25 -20.00 -6.89
N MET A 954 0.50 -20.83 -5.87
CA MET A 954 -0.27 -20.87 -4.63
C MET A 954 -0.13 -19.57 -3.83
N ALA A 955 1.08 -19.00 -3.75
CA ALA A 955 1.30 -17.71 -3.10
C ALA A 955 0.59 -16.57 -3.86
N GLU A 956 0.63 -16.59 -5.20
CA GLU A 956 -0.09 -15.64 -6.06
C GLU A 956 -1.62 -15.81 -5.92
N SER A 957 -2.10 -17.05 -5.85
CA SER A 957 -3.52 -17.40 -5.62
C SER A 957 -4.00 -16.99 -4.22
N GLN A 958 -3.19 -17.18 -3.17
CA GLN A 958 -3.51 -16.73 -1.80
C GLN A 958 -3.54 -15.20 -1.70
N LEU A 959 -2.57 -14.51 -2.31
CA LEU A 959 -2.57 -13.06 -2.45
C LEU A 959 -3.85 -12.57 -3.17
N ASN A 960 -4.27 -13.28 -4.23
CA ASN A 960 -5.52 -12.99 -4.95
C ASN A 960 -6.79 -13.28 -4.12
N LYS A 961 -6.82 -14.33 -3.30
CA LYS A 961 -7.93 -14.63 -2.36
C LYS A 961 -8.04 -13.59 -1.24
N LEU A 962 -6.91 -13.12 -0.68
CA LEU A 962 -6.88 -12.05 0.33
C LEU A 962 -7.37 -10.72 -0.27
N ARG A 963 -6.98 -10.41 -1.51
CA ARG A 963 -7.52 -9.27 -2.29
C ARG A 963 -9.03 -9.40 -2.56
N ALA A 964 -9.54 -10.61 -2.81
CA ALA A 964 -10.97 -10.86 -2.98
C ALA A 964 -11.77 -10.74 -1.67
N LYS A 965 -11.19 -11.13 -0.52
CA LYS A 965 -11.79 -10.96 0.81
C LYS A 965 -11.90 -9.48 1.20
N ARG A 966 -10.90 -8.65 0.83
CA ARG A 966 -10.93 -7.18 0.96
C ARG A 966 -12.11 -6.55 0.19
N ARG A 967 -12.40 -7.04 -1.02
CA ARG A 967 -13.56 -6.59 -1.83
C ARG A 967 -14.92 -6.96 -1.23
N ARG A 968 -15.04 -8.12 -0.57
CA ARG A 968 -16.29 -8.51 0.13
C ARG A 968 -16.57 -7.64 1.35
N ILE A 969 -15.53 -7.19 2.05
CA ILE A 969 -15.66 -6.28 3.21
C ILE A 969 -16.06 -4.86 2.76
N GLU A 970 -15.60 -4.38 1.59
CA GLU A 970 -16.06 -3.10 1.01
C GLU A 970 -17.49 -3.13 0.45
N ILE A 971 -18.00 -4.29 0.01
CA ILE A 971 -19.38 -4.43 -0.48
C ILE A 971 -20.39 -4.51 0.69
N CYS A 972 -20.02 -5.06 1.85
CA CYS A 972 -20.88 -5.09 3.03
C CYS A 972 -21.01 -3.73 3.75
N LYS A 973 -20.09 -2.78 3.53
CA LYS A 973 -20.17 -1.40 4.09
C LYS A 973 -21.02 -0.43 3.24
N ARG A 974 -21.73 -0.90 2.19
CA ARG A 974 -22.63 -0.07 1.33
C ARG A 974 -24.12 -0.39 1.46
N GLU A 975 -24.53 -1.29 2.35
CA GLU A 975 -25.96 -1.59 2.67
C GLU A 975 -26.34 -1.31 4.13
N VAL A 976 -25.56 -0.48 4.84
CA VAL A 976 -25.94 0.23 6.07
C VAL A 976 -25.41 1.65 5.94
#